data_AF-A0A1P8KCM4-F1
#
_entry.id   AF-A0A1P8KCM4-F1
#
_cell.length_a   1.000
_cell.length_b   1.000
_cell.length_c   1.000
_cell.angle_alpha   90.00
_cell.angle_beta   90.00
_cell.angle_gamma   90.00
#
_symmetry.space_group_name_H-M   'P 1'
#
loop_
_entity.id
_entity.type
_entity.pdbx_description
1 polymer ?
#
loop_
_entity_poly.entity_id
_entity_poly.type
_entity_poly.pdbx_seq_one_letter_code
_entity_poly.pdbx_strand_id
1 'polypeptide(L)'
;MPQKPPLQIDTFLPYMRDVIRCEQALHELNLMWRMIESSAKMNCPEEAQAILPTMAATRQGFNRLEQELVTSLVSEKVATVLGEIGTKAQYVIDIVVRNLYERTADVGFLATDNELCAFVAGLNADQAAARLRLRAYRNKYTVYDEILLLDAAGNVLVQIDESTPLEGSTDPLIAETLASDTFVETFRASDLRPSKRQALIYSRRMLHPQTGNVVGILCLCFNFEQEMAGIFHSHRDPAARSNMLLLDAENRVIESADPLWIPLGAVVPVNRARSSQLMMFSGREYLVCTYRAEGYQGYMGPPGWQGQVMIPVDVAFTGRNSNTLATLDANTKDGLLSHAQSFSAPLYEIMTAAETIRCVVWNGQVMSAGQQGDLTKLKSVLAQISETGARSNALFARSIGDLYETVLTTSLHNSEFVSHLLVDLLDRNLYERSDDCRWWALTPELRTAFAEGAWDDAKAQKIGGILRYINSLYTVYTRLFVYDTAGRIVADAALNPADASAVGSRVDAQTLANVLALQTEQDYCVTPFAATPLYGGAPTYVYHAAIRDPQNDSSVVGGIGIVFNSGPEFAAMLQGGLGNQPGLQALFVDRQGHVIASTDPKRPVGTLLEVAQDILALPNGQSASCIVHHDGEYAIMGCTASTGYREFKVSDGYQDDVLAFVFEPLGEVRERSGASSRGEMVLQAEAVGAGGVEFATFFIDGTLFALPAEHVQEAVSAAAMTSVPVGNRRACIGMLALQPARGNPAAVWVFDLGYLVRGQPTRIDKSSQVVILRHGQQTMGLLVDGLHGVPEFRDSHIMHTPFGVEGSAALVKRFIKANGGDLLIQVIDVPACFQQV
;
A
#
# COMPACT_ATOMS: atom_id res chain seq x y z
N MET A 1 -11.99 2.58 24.59
CA MET A 1 -10.76 3.20 24.03
C MET A 1 -10.68 4.63 24.52
N PRO A 2 -9.52 5.13 24.99
CA PRO A 2 -9.38 6.55 25.27
C PRO A 2 -9.61 7.34 23.98
N GLN A 3 -10.46 8.36 24.02
CA GLN A 3 -10.68 9.25 22.88
C GLN A 3 -9.34 9.88 22.48
N LYS A 4 -8.91 9.68 21.23
CA LYS A 4 -7.78 10.43 20.64
C LYS A 4 -8.09 11.92 20.80
N PRO A 5 -7.15 12.74 21.30
CA PRO A 5 -7.38 14.18 21.38
C PRO A 5 -7.71 14.72 19.98
N PRO A 6 -8.65 15.68 19.86
CA PRO A 6 -9.04 16.24 18.58
C PRO A 6 -7.83 16.90 17.90
N LEU A 7 -7.68 16.66 16.60
CA LEU A 7 -6.64 17.25 15.78
C LEU A 7 -6.76 18.79 15.81
N GLN A 8 -5.64 19.48 16.05
CA GLN A 8 -5.60 20.94 15.99
C GLN A 8 -5.48 21.40 14.54
N ILE A 9 -6.62 21.53 13.86
CA ILE A 9 -6.72 21.86 12.43
C ILE A 9 -5.95 23.14 12.08
N ASP A 10 -6.13 24.19 12.89
CA ASP A 10 -5.51 25.50 12.68
C ASP A 10 -3.98 25.46 12.64
N THR A 11 -3.37 24.43 13.25
CA THR A 11 -1.92 24.22 13.22
C THR A 11 -1.44 23.77 11.84
N PHE A 12 -2.24 22.96 11.14
CA PHE A 12 -1.84 22.32 9.88
C PHE A 12 -2.32 23.05 8.64
N LEU A 13 -3.47 23.72 8.74
CA LEU A 13 -4.12 24.40 7.63
C LEU A 13 -3.19 25.34 6.84
N PRO A 14 -2.30 26.15 7.46
CA PRO A 14 -1.36 27.03 6.73
C PRO A 14 -0.44 26.31 5.73
N TYR A 15 -0.21 25.00 5.94
CA TYR A 15 0.68 24.18 5.12
C TYR A 15 -0.06 23.43 3.99
N MET A 16 -1.40 23.50 3.96
CA MET A 16 -2.26 22.78 3.01
C MET A 16 -3.00 23.75 2.09
N ARG A 17 -2.30 24.27 1.07
CA ARG A 17 -2.83 25.33 0.18
C ARG A 17 -4.11 24.93 -0.57
N ASP A 18 -4.22 23.66 -0.95
CA ASP A 18 -5.40 23.09 -1.60
C ASP A 18 -6.61 23.07 -0.67
N VAL A 19 -6.40 22.69 0.60
CA VAL A 19 -7.47 22.73 1.63
C VAL A 19 -7.91 24.15 1.93
N ILE A 20 -6.98 25.12 2.02
CA ILE A 20 -7.32 26.55 2.18
C ILE A 20 -8.19 27.04 1.01
N ARG A 21 -7.84 26.67 -0.23
CA ARG A 21 -8.65 27.05 -1.40
C ARG A 21 -10.06 26.46 -1.33
N CYS A 22 -10.19 25.22 -0.87
CA CYS A 22 -11.48 24.57 -0.68
C CYS A 22 -12.30 25.28 0.42
N GLU A 23 -11.69 25.59 1.57
CA GLU A 23 -12.31 26.33 2.66
C GLU A 23 -12.83 27.70 2.18
N GLN A 24 -12.00 28.48 1.49
CA GLN A 24 -12.39 29.79 0.95
C GLN A 24 -13.58 29.68 0.00
N ALA A 25 -13.58 28.70 -0.89
CA ALA A 25 -14.66 28.53 -1.85
C ALA A 25 -15.97 28.04 -1.19
N LEU A 26 -15.90 27.24 -0.12
CA LEU A 26 -17.06 26.89 0.72
C LEU A 26 -17.60 28.10 1.46
N HIS A 27 -16.71 28.92 2.01
CA HIS A 27 -17.07 30.15 2.70
C HIS A 27 -17.80 31.13 1.77
N GLU A 28 -17.30 31.31 0.53
CA GLU A 28 -17.97 32.10 -0.50
C GLU A 28 -19.37 31.59 -0.83
N LEU A 29 -19.55 30.28 -0.97
CA LEU A 29 -20.86 29.65 -1.18
C LEU A 29 -21.82 29.92 -0.02
N ASN A 30 -21.33 29.80 1.21
CA ASN A 30 -22.12 30.05 2.41
C ASN A 30 -22.60 31.52 2.47
N LEU A 31 -21.74 32.48 2.10
CA LEU A 31 -22.11 33.89 1.96
C LEU A 31 -23.17 34.11 0.88
N MET A 32 -23.03 33.47 -0.28
CA MET A 32 -24.04 33.52 -1.35
C MET A 32 -25.41 33.03 -0.87
N TRP A 33 -25.47 31.87 -0.20
CA TRP A 33 -26.71 31.34 0.39
C TRP A 33 -27.37 32.31 1.38
N ARG A 34 -26.56 32.99 2.22
CA ARG A 34 -27.06 33.99 3.16
C ARG A 34 -27.65 35.22 2.45
N MET A 35 -27.02 35.67 1.37
CA MET A 35 -27.55 36.78 0.57
C MET A 35 -28.88 36.41 -0.11
N ILE A 36 -28.97 35.20 -0.67
CA ILE A 36 -30.21 34.71 -1.30
C ILE A 36 -31.33 34.58 -0.27
N GLU A 37 -31.06 34.02 0.92
CA GLU A 37 -32.05 33.92 2.02
C GLU A 37 -32.56 35.31 2.44
N SER A 38 -31.66 36.28 2.59
CA SER A 38 -32.05 37.66 2.96
C SER A 38 -32.86 38.33 1.85
N SER A 39 -32.47 38.14 0.58
CA SER A 39 -33.18 38.68 -0.58
C SER A 39 -34.59 38.09 -0.69
N ALA A 40 -34.74 36.78 -0.49
CA ALA A 40 -36.03 36.10 -0.49
C ALA A 40 -36.97 36.64 0.61
N LYS A 41 -36.45 36.81 1.84
CA LYS A 41 -37.21 37.38 2.97
C LYS A 41 -37.64 38.83 2.73
N MET A 42 -36.83 39.63 2.04
CA MET A 42 -37.13 41.04 1.78
C MET A 42 -38.05 41.26 0.58
N ASN A 43 -37.90 40.46 -0.49
CA ASN A 43 -38.53 40.74 -1.78
C ASN A 43 -39.80 39.90 -2.07
N CYS A 44 -39.97 38.74 -1.42
CA CYS A 44 -41.11 37.83 -1.64
C CYS A 44 -41.44 36.99 -0.37
N PRO A 45 -41.81 37.63 0.76
CA PRO A 45 -41.98 36.94 2.05
C PRO A 45 -43.18 35.98 2.11
N GLU A 46 -44.29 36.30 1.41
CA GLU A 46 -45.49 35.46 1.42
C GLU A 46 -45.35 34.27 0.45
N GLU A 47 -44.77 34.50 -0.72
CA GLU A 47 -44.62 33.49 -1.77
C GLU A 47 -43.46 32.51 -1.47
N ALA A 48 -42.39 32.97 -0.81
CA ALA A 48 -41.27 32.13 -0.42
C ALA A 48 -41.50 31.40 0.92
N GLN A 49 -42.64 31.58 1.59
CA GLN A 49 -42.90 31.03 2.93
C GLN A 49 -42.74 29.50 2.99
N ALA A 50 -43.05 28.79 1.90
CA ALA A 50 -42.87 27.33 1.78
C ALA A 50 -41.40 26.90 1.58
N ILE A 51 -40.53 27.80 1.11
CA ILE A 51 -39.15 27.50 0.68
C ILE A 51 -38.12 27.98 1.71
N LEU A 52 -38.42 29.08 2.42
CA LEU A 52 -37.55 29.68 3.43
C LEU A 52 -37.09 28.71 4.53
N PRO A 53 -37.92 27.82 5.10
CA PRO A 53 -37.47 26.83 6.09
C PRO A 53 -36.45 25.85 5.52
N THR A 54 -36.68 25.36 4.30
CA THR A 54 -35.77 24.45 3.61
C THR A 54 -34.44 25.14 3.31
N MET A 55 -34.46 26.40 2.83
CA MET A 55 -33.24 27.17 2.59
C MET A 55 -32.43 27.41 3.88
N ALA A 56 -33.10 27.70 4.99
CA ALA A 56 -32.43 27.87 6.28
C ALA A 56 -31.78 26.56 6.76
N ALA A 57 -32.50 25.43 6.64
CA ALA A 57 -31.98 24.10 6.97
C ALA A 57 -30.79 23.72 6.07
N THR A 58 -30.89 23.96 4.77
CA THR A 58 -29.81 23.81 3.78
C THR A 58 -28.57 24.62 4.15
N ARG A 59 -28.74 25.91 4.50
CA ARG A 59 -27.62 26.78 4.89
C ARG A 59 -26.95 26.29 6.17
N GLN A 60 -27.73 25.84 7.16
CA GLN A 60 -27.18 25.21 8.36
C GLN A 60 -26.41 23.92 8.02
N GLY A 61 -26.93 23.10 7.11
CA GLY A 61 -26.23 21.93 6.56
C GLY A 61 -24.88 22.30 5.96
N PHE A 62 -24.82 23.31 5.08
CA PHE A 62 -23.56 23.77 4.47
C PHE A 62 -22.56 24.33 5.48
N ASN A 63 -23.01 25.11 6.48
CA ASN A 63 -22.12 25.63 7.53
C ASN A 63 -21.47 24.52 8.35
N ARG A 64 -22.29 23.56 8.79
CA ARG A 64 -21.79 22.39 9.53
C ARG A 64 -20.79 21.60 8.70
N LEU A 65 -21.10 21.46 7.41
CA LEU A 65 -20.29 20.73 6.49
C LEU A 65 -18.95 21.39 6.16
N GLU A 66 -18.93 22.71 5.98
CA GLU A 66 -17.69 23.47 5.77
C GLU A 66 -16.65 23.08 6.84
N GLN A 67 -17.09 23.05 8.11
CA GLN A 67 -16.26 22.65 9.24
C GLN A 67 -15.87 21.16 9.20
N GLU A 68 -16.84 20.25 8.98
CA GLU A 68 -16.60 18.80 8.98
C GLU A 68 -15.71 18.35 7.81
N LEU A 69 -15.87 18.94 6.62
CA LEU A 69 -15.09 18.64 5.42
C LEU A 69 -13.64 19.10 5.55
N VAL A 70 -13.42 20.35 5.98
CA VAL A 70 -12.06 20.86 6.23
C VAL A 70 -11.37 20.02 7.30
N THR A 71 -12.08 19.69 8.39
CA THR A 71 -11.57 18.79 9.43
C THR A 71 -11.15 17.44 8.88
N SER A 72 -12.00 16.83 8.03
CA SER A 72 -11.75 15.52 7.43
C SER A 72 -10.55 15.57 6.48
N LEU A 73 -10.47 16.57 5.60
CA LEU A 73 -9.35 16.77 4.67
C LEU A 73 -8.02 16.91 5.39
N VAL A 74 -7.97 17.76 6.42
CA VAL A 74 -6.76 17.96 7.22
C VAL A 74 -6.39 16.69 7.97
N SER A 75 -7.36 16.02 8.59
CA SER A 75 -7.13 14.76 9.31
C SER A 75 -6.58 13.67 8.41
N GLU A 76 -7.16 13.51 7.22
CA GLU A 76 -6.74 12.50 6.25
C GLU A 76 -5.33 12.78 5.74
N LYS A 77 -5.01 14.02 5.35
CA LYS A 77 -3.66 14.39 4.90
C LYS A 77 -2.62 14.21 6.00
N VAL A 78 -2.93 14.53 7.26
CA VAL A 78 -2.01 14.29 8.39
C VAL A 78 -1.82 12.79 8.62
N ALA A 79 -2.90 12.00 8.62
CA ALA A 79 -2.85 10.55 8.80
C ALA A 79 -2.03 9.88 7.69
N THR A 80 -2.20 10.33 6.45
CA THR A 80 -1.45 9.92 5.26
C THR A 80 0.05 10.12 5.45
N VAL A 81 0.49 11.33 5.83
CA VAL A 81 1.91 11.62 6.04
C VAL A 81 2.48 10.80 7.20
N LEU A 82 1.75 10.71 8.32
CA LEU A 82 2.17 9.92 9.49
C LEU A 82 2.27 8.42 9.19
N GLY A 83 1.36 7.89 8.36
CA GLY A 83 1.39 6.51 7.89
C GLY A 83 2.65 6.25 7.09
N GLU A 84 2.94 7.08 6.07
CA GLU A 84 4.13 6.93 5.23
C GLU A 84 5.44 6.96 6.02
N ILE A 85 5.64 7.99 6.84
CA ILE A 85 6.86 8.09 7.65
C ILE A 85 6.91 7.01 8.75
N GLY A 86 5.74 6.51 9.17
CA GLY A 86 5.60 5.42 10.12
C GLY A 86 6.08 4.09 9.55
N THR A 87 5.64 3.73 8.35
CA THR A 87 6.08 2.52 7.63
C THR A 87 7.60 2.56 7.42
N LYS A 88 8.15 3.72 6.99
CA LYS A 88 9.60 3.91 6.84
C LYS A 88 10.37 3.78 8.17
N ALA A 89 9.86 4.38 9.26
CA ALA A 89 10.50 4.32 10.57
C ALA A 89 10.53 2.90 11.14
N GLN A 90 9.44 2.14 10.97
CA GLN A 90 9.37 0.74 11.36
C GLN A 90 10.38 -0.10 10.57
N TYR A 91 10.40 0.06 9.25
CA TYR A 91 11.34 -0.66 8.39
C TYR A 91 12.79 -0.47 8.81
N VAL A 92 13.23 0.78 9.08
CA VAL A 92 14.62 1.08 9.50
C VAL A 92 15.05 0.22 10.67
N ILE A 93 14.20 0.04 11.68
CA ILE A 93 14.58 -0.73 12.86
C ILE A 93 14.46 -2.23 12.62
N ASP A 94 13.42 -2.68 11.94
CA ASP A 94 13.17 -4.11 11.73
C ASP A 94 14.22 -4.75 10.82
N ILE A 95 14.66 -4.04 9.76
CA ILE A 95 15.72 -4.55 8.89
C ILE A 95 17.06 -4.65 9.62
N VAL A 96 17.40 -3.64 10.43
CA VAL A 96 18.65 -3.64 11.20
C VAL A 96 18.64 -4.80 12.19
N VAL A 97 17.57 -4.99 12.96
CA VAL A 97 17.47 -6.08 13.93
C VAL A 97 17.56 -7.45 13.24
N ARG A 98 16.93 -7.63 12.08
CA ARG A 98 17.04 -8.87 11.31
C ARG A 98 18.47 -9.11 10.82
N ASN A 99 19.14 -8.11 10.27
CA ASN A 99 20.53 -8.22 9.81
C ASN A 99 21.49 -8.57 10.96
N LEU A 100 21.24 -8.02 12.15
CA LEU A 100 22.08 -8.23 13.32
C LEU A 100 21.86 -9.60 13.98
N TYR A 101 20.66 -10.19 13.84
CA TYR A 101 20.38 -11.54 14.36
C TYR A 101 21.35 -12.59 13.82
N GLU A 102 21.60 -12.60 12.51
CA GLU A 102 22.49 -13.58 11.86
C GLU A 102 23.92 -13.53 12.45
N ARG A 103 24.38 -12.32 12.82
CA ARG A 103 25.71 -12.09 13.41
C ARG A 103 25.90 -12.81 14.75
N THR A 104 24.81 -13.07 15.47
CA THR A 104 24.84 -13.81 16.74
C THR A 104 25.23 -15.28 16.53
N ALA A 105 24.82 -15.87 15.41
CA ALA A 105 25.17 -17.23 15.02
C ALA A 105 26.57 -17.29 14.41
N ASP A 106 26.94 -16.30 13.59
CA ASP A 106 28.24 -16.16 12.94
C ASP A 106 29.42 -16.21 13.93
N VAL A 107 29.38 -15.34 14.96
CA VAL A 107 30.40 -15.34 16.01
C VAL A 107 30.39 -16.65 16.81
N GLY A 108 29.22 -17.28 16.92
CA GLY A 108 29.04 -18.55 17.59
C GLY A 108 29.77 -19.70 16.89
N PHE A 109 29.60 -19.82 15.58
CA PHE A 109 30.26 -20.86 14.79
C PHE A 109 31.75 -20.59 14.65
N LEU A 110 32.15 -19.39 14.26
CA LEU A 110 33.55 -19.09 13.95
C LEU A 110 34.44 -19.22 15.20
N ALA A 111 33.91 -18.95 16.39
CA ALA A 111 34.63 -19.17 17.65
C ALA A 111 34.87 -20.65 17.99
N THR A 112 34.24 -21.58 17.25
CA THR A 112 34.43 -23.04 17.38
C THR A 112 35.26 -23.64 16.25
N ASP A 113 35.75 -22.81 15.33
CA ASP A 113 36.61 -23.27 14.24
C ASP A 113 37.91 -23.90 14.78
N ASN A 114 38.15 -25.17 14.46
CA ASN A 114 39.24 -25.93 15.08
C ASN A 114 40.63 -25.41 14.74
N GLU A 115 40.85 -24.86 13.54
CA GLU A 115 42.15 -24.29 13.16
C GLU A 115 42.42 -22.98 13.90
N LEU A 116 41.40 -22.11 14.01
CA LEU A 116 41.52 -20.87 14.78
C LEU A 116 41.66 -21.15 16.28
N CYS A 117 40.88 -22.08 16.84
CA CYS A 117 41.00 -22.52 18.23
C CYS A 117 42.39 -23.10 18.52
N ALA A 118 42.96 -23.90 17.63
CA ALA A 118 44.31 -24.45 17.78
C ALA A 118 45.39 -23.35 17.72
N PHE A 119 45.22 -22.35 16.85
CA PHE A 119 46.11 -21.18 16.78
C PHE A 119 46.06 -20.37 18.08
N VAL A 120 44.87 -20.00 18.57
CA VAL A 120 44.71 -19.23 19.81
C VAL A 120 45.20 -20.00 21.03
N ALA A 121 45.05 -21.32 21.05
CA ALA A 121 45.60 -22.19 22.09
C ALA A 121 47.14 -22.33 22.05
N GLY A 122 47.82 -21.76 21.04
CA GLY A 122 49.27 -21.89 20.87
C GLY A 122 49.73 -23.27 20.38
N LEU A 123 48.82 -24.10 19.85
CA LEU A 123 49.14 -25.42 19.27
C LEU A 123 49.69 -25.29 17.84
N ASN A 124 49.35 -24.19 17.17
CA ASN A 124 49.91 -23.78 15.88
C ASN A 124 50.38 -22.32 15.99
N ALA A 125 51.57 -22.01 15.48
CA ALA A 125 52.15 -20.66 15.51
C ALA A 125 52.00 -19.90 14.18
N ASP A 126 51.33 -20.48 13.17
CA ASP A 126 51.19 -19.87 11.85
C ASP A 126 50.11 -18.77 11.83
N GLN A 127 50.53 -17.55 12.18
CA GLN A 127 49.68 -16.37 12.14
C GLN A 127 49.20 -16.04 10.71
N ALA A 128 50.00 -16.35 9.67
CA ALA A 128 49.63 -16.07 8.29
C ALA A 128 48.48 -16.99 7.84
N ALA A 129 48.53 -18.27 8.20
CA ALA A 129 47.43 -19.21 7.97
C ALA A 129 46.15 -18.80 8.70
N ALA A 130 46.23 -18.41 9.98
CA ALA A 130 45.09 -17.91 10.74
C ALA A 130 44.47 -16.66 10.08
N ARG A 131 45.31 -15.70 9.65
CA ARG A 131 44.86 -14.50 8.94
C ARG A 131 44.17 -14.83 7.61
N LEU A 132 44.74 -15.75 6.83
CA LEU A 132 44.16 -16.19 5.56
C LEU A 132 42.78 -16.82 5.77
N ARG A 133 42.63 -17.65 6.82
CA ARG A 133 41.36 -18.28 7.19
C ARG A 133 40.30 -17.25 7.59
N LEU A 134 40.67 -16.24 8.41
CA LEU A 134 39.75 -15.14 8.75
C LEU A 134 39.37 -14.30 7.52
N ARG A 135 40.31 -14.06 6.59
CA ARG A 135 40.01 -13.37 5.32
C ARG A 135 39.08 -14.21 4.43
N ALA A 136 39.25 -15.53 4.40
CA ALA A 136 38.36 -16.43 3.65
C ALA A 136 36.92 -16.39 4.19
N TYR A 137 36.74 -16.22 5.50
CA TYR A 137 35.44 -15.96 6.12
C TYR A 137 34.87 -14.59 5.69
N ARG A 138 35.63 -13.50 5.92
CA ARG A 138 35.19 -12.14 5.56
C ARG A 138 34.86 -11.96 4.08
N ASN A 139 35.58 -12.64 3.20
CA ASN A 139 35.33 -12.57 1.76
C ASN A 139 33.97 -13.19 1.36
N LYS A 140 33.41 -14.08 2.18
CA LYS A 140 32.06 -14.62 2.01
C LYS A 140 31.05 -13.66 2.67
N TYR A 141 31.29 -13.34 3.94
CA TYR A 141 30.46 -12.42 4.73
C TYR A 141 31.03 -11.00 4.69
N THR A 142 30.80 -10.28 3.59
CA THR A 142 31.37 -8.93 3.38
C THR A 142 30.76 -7.86 4.29
N VAL A 143 29.78 -8.24 5.12
CA VAL A 143 29.21 -7.46 6.20
C VAL A 143 30.23 -7.09 7.30
N TYR A 144 31.33 -7.83 7.41
CA TYR A 144 32.40 -7.57 8.37
C TYR A 144 33.54 -6.77 7.73
N ASP A 145 33.99 -5.73 8.44
CA ASP A 145 35.17 -4.95 8.02
C ASP A 145 36.43 -5.25 8.83
N GLU A 146 36.30 -5.94 9.96
CA GLU A 146 37.43 -6.40 10.77
C GLU A 146 37.07 -7.67 11.56
N ILE A 147 38.05 -8.55 11.74
CA ILE A 147 37.95 -9.76 12.53
C ILE A 147 39.27 -9.94 13.29
N LEU A 148 39.18 -10.04 14.62
CA LEU A 148 40.34 -10.16 15.49
C LEU A 148 40.27 -11.43 16.33
N LEU A 149 41.43 -12.02 16.59
CA LEU A 149 41.62 -13.00 17.67
C LEU A 149 42.48 -12.38 18.75
N LEU A 150 42.01 -12.46 19.99
CA LEU A 150 42.70 -11.98 21.17
C LEU A 150 43.06 -13.15 22.08
N ASP A 151 44.13 -13.02 22.86
CA ASP A 151 44.35 -13.90 24.00
C ASP A 151 43.43 -13.53 25.19
N ALA A 152 43.47 -14.32 26.26
CA ALA A 152 42.67 -14.07 27.45
C ALA A 152 43.07 -12.78 28.23
N ALA A 153 44.21 -12.17 27.91
CA ALA A 153 44.65 -10.90 28.49
C ALA A 153 44.26 -9.69 27.63
N GLY A 154 43.71 -9.91 26.43
CA GLY A 154 43.33 -8.85 25.49
C GLY A 154 44.41 -8.48 24.47
N ASN A 155 45.53 -9.19 24.40
CA ASN A 155 46.53 -8.95 23.36
C ASN A 155 46.04 -9.46 22.01
N VAL A 156 46.25 -8.70 20.94
CA VAL A 156 45.84 -9.08 19.58
C VAL A 156 46.80 -10.14 19.05
N LEU A 157 46.28 -11.36 18.82
CA LEU A 157 47.03 -12.47 18.24
C LEU A 157 47.07 -12.38 16.72
N VAL A 158 45.94 -12.02 16.09
CA VAL A 158 45.84 -11.80 14.65
C VAL A 158 44.63 -10.92 14.34
N GLN A 159 44.75 -10.13 13.28
CA GLN A 159 43.68 -9.32 12.69
C GLN A 159 43.74 -9.43 11.16
N ILE A 160 42.62 -9.14 10.47
CA ILE A 160 42.56 -9.26 9.02
C ILE A 160 43.10 -8.03 8.28
N ASP A 161 42.95 -6.83 8.86
CA ASP A 161 43.51 -5.60 8.29
C ASP A 161 44.93 -5.37 8.81
N GLU A 162 45.94 -5.51 7.94
CA GLU A 162 47.34 -5.29 8.33
C GLU A 162 47.76 -3.80 8.23
N SER A 163 46.90 -2.94 7.68
CA SER A 163 47.20 -1.52 7.48
C SER A 163 47.05 -0.68 8.76
N THR A 164 46.23 -1.14 9.71
CA THR A 164 46.03 -0.50 11.02
C THR A 164 46.36 -1.48 12.16
N PRO A 165 47.65 -1.75 12.43
CA PRO A 165 48.08 -2.73 13.44
C PRO A 165 47.60 -2.35 14.84
N LEU A 166 47.05 -3.32 15.56
CA LEU A 166 46.67 -3.23 16.97
C LEU A 166 47.52 -4.19 17.79
N GLU A 167 47.98 -3.75 18.96
CA GLU A 167 48.78 -4.58 19.87
C GLU A 167 47.90 -5.32 20.89
N GLY A 168 46.81 -4.70 21.34
CA GLY A 168 45.93 -5.21 22.38
C GLY A 168 44.78 -4.25 22.65
N SER A 169 43.88 -4.66 23.54
CA SER A 169 42.73 -3.86 23.97
C SER A 169 42.57 -3.92 25.48
N THR A 170 42.03 -2.84 26.03
CA THR A 170 41.64 -2.71 27.44
C THR A 170 40.13 -2.55 27.60
N ASP A 171 39.37 -2.74 26.51
CA ASP A 171 37.93 -2.58 26.50
C ASP A 171 37.27 -3.57 27.48
N PRO A 172 36.28 -3.12 28.30
CA PRO A 172 35.53 -4.02 29.19
C PRO A 172 34.92 -5.25 28.52
N LEU A 173 34.74 -5.22 27.19
CA LEU A 173 34.21 -6.34 26.41
C LEU A 173 35.04 -7.61 26.60
N ILE A 174 36.34 -7.49 26.86
CA ILE A 174 37.23 -8.65 27.06
C ILE A 174 36.77 -9.44 28.30
N ALA A 175 36.64 -8.76 29.44
CA ALA A 175 36.21 -9.37 30.68
C ALA A 175 34.75 -9.86 30.60
N GLU A 176 33.87 -9.08 29.96
CA GLU A 176 32.47 -9.46 29.71
C GLU A 176 32.38 -10.74 28.88
N THR A 177 33.20 -10.86 27.83
CA THR A 177 33.22 -12.02 26.93
C THR A 177 33.77 -13.27 27.60
N LEU A 178 34.84 -13.15 28.40
CA LEU A 178 35.42 -14.28 29.12
C LEU A 178 34.46 -14.82 30.19
N ALA A 179 33.66 -13.95 30.80
CA ALA A 179 32.65 -14.32 31.79
C ALA A 179 31.36 -14.92 31.19
N SER A 180 31.13 -14.74 29.90
CA SER A 180 29.91 -15.20 29.21
C SER A 180 30.07 -16.62 28.64
N ASP A 181 29.01 -17.41 28.71
CA ASP A 181 28.92 -18.71 28.01
C ASP A 181 28.38 -18.56 26.57
N THR A 182 27.86 -17.37 26.23
CA THR A 182 27.27 -17.03 24.93
C THR A 182 28.07 -15.92 24.24
N PHE A 183 27.58 -15.40 23.12
CA PHE A 183 28.13 -14.18 22.55
C PHE A 183 27.89 -12.97 23.47
N VAL A 184 28.72 -11.94 23.30
CA VAL A 184 28.55 -10.60 23.86
C VAL A 184 28.44 -9.63 22.69
N GLU A 185 27.46 -8.73 22.74
CA GLU A 185 27.24 -7.69 21.74
C GLU A 185 27.51 -6.33 22.38
N THR A 186 28.34 -5.51 21.72
CA THR A 186 28.68 -4.17 22.19
C THR A 186 28.60 -3.15 21.07
N PHE A 187 28.05 -1.97 21.37
CA PHE A 187 28.05 -0.82 20.46
C PHE A 187 28.56 0.43 21.17
N ARG A 188 29.87 0.68 21.09
CA ARG A 188 30.54 1.79 21.78
C ARG A 188 31.87 2.13 21.11
N ALA A 189 32.48 3.26 21.50
CA ALA A 189 33.88 3.52 21.17
C ALA A 189 34.74 2.41 21.77
N SER A 190 35.64 1.83 20.96
CA SER A 190 36.51 0.73 21.37
C SER A 190 37.91 0.94 20.78
N ASP A 191 38.95 0.64 21.56
CA ASP A 191 40.34 0.65 21.12
C ASP A 191 40.67 -0.47 20.11
N LEU A 192 39.78 -1.46 19.97
CA LEU A 192 39.80 -2.44 18.87
C LEU A 192 39.44 -1.83 17.50
N ARG A 193 38.80 -0.66 17.47
CA ARG A 193 38.45 0.06 16.23
C ARG A 193 38.69 1.57 16.42
N PRO A 194 39.95 2.01 16.58
CA PRO A 194 40.28 3.38 17.00
C PRO A 194 39.94 4.45 15.95
N SER A 195 39.77 4.06 14.68
CA SER A 195 39.34 4.95 13.60
C SER A 195 37.83 5.18 13.57
N LYS A 196 37.04 4.38 14.32
CA LYS A 196 35.59 4.49 14.37
C LYS A 196 35.13 5.25 15.61
N ARG A 197 34.05 6.02 15.47
CA ARG A 197 33.41 6.72 16.60
C ARG A 197 32.78 5.71 17.57
N GLN A 198 32.09 4.73 17.03
CA GLN A 198 31.52 3.59 17.73
C GLN A 198 31.71 2.36 16.85
N ALA A 199 31.89 1.20 17.47
CA ALA A 199 32.02 -0.06 16.77
C ALA A 199 30.95 -1.02 17.29
N LEU A 200 30.27 -1.71 16.38
CA LEU A 200 29.41 -2.84 16.70
C LEU A 200 30.27 -4.11 16.67
N ILE A 201 30.55 -4.66 17.84
CA ILE A 201 31.44 -5.81 18.01
C ILE A 201 30.65 -6.96 18.64
N TYR A 202 30.64 -8.09 17.93
CA TYR A 202 30.20 -9.37 18.47
C TYR A 202 31.43 -10.15 18.91
N SER A 203 31.46 -10.58 20.16
CA SER A 203 32.58 -11.32 20.72
C SER A 203 32.16 -12.61 21.40
N ARG A 204 33.03 -13.62 21.32
CA ARG A 204 32.81 -14.91 21.98
C ARG A 204 34.13 -15.52 22.43
N ARG A 205 34.12 -16.14 23.61
CA ARG A 205 35.29 -16.88 24.11
C ARG A 205 35.57 -18.09 23.22
N MET A 206 36.85 -18.35 22.97
CA MET A 206 37.33 -19.52 22.24
C MET A 206 37.86 -20.55 23.23
N LEU A 207 37.62 -21.83 22.94
CA LEU A 207 37.97 -22.94 23.81
C LEU A 207 39.09 -23.78 23.20
N HIS A 208 39.97 -24.27 24.06
CA HIS A 208 41.01 -25.20 23.68
C HIS A 208 40.39 -26.48 23.10
N PRO A 209 40.79 -26.93 21.90
CA PRO A 209 40.08 -28.01 21.21
C PRO A 209 40.10 -29.36 21.97
N GLN A 210 41.15 -29.62 22.75
CA GLN A 210 41.27 -30.84 23.56
C GLN A 210 40.83 -30.70 25.03
N THR A 211 41.10 -29.57 25.69
CA THR A 211 40.87 -29.43 27.14
C THR A 211 39.56 -28.71 27.48
N GLY A 212 38.96 -27.98 26.52
CA GLY A 212 37.77 -27.16 26.75
C GLY A 212 38.01 -25.90 27.58
N ASN A 213 39.26 -25.62 27.99
CA ASN A 213 39.61 -24.41 28.72
C ASN A 213 39.50 -23.18 27.82
N VAL A 214 39.16 -22.02 28.38
CA VAL A 214 39.16 -20.75 27.65
C VAL A 214 40.59 -20.38 27.26
N VAL A 215 40.83 -20.13 25.97
CA VAL A 215 42.17 -19.81 25.42
C VAL A 215 42.28 -18.40 24.86
N GLY A 216 41.15 -17.77 24.53
CA GLY A 216 41.13 -16.41 24.00
C GLY A 216 39.74 -15.99 23.58
N ILE A 217 39.67 -14.99 22.69
CA ILE A 217 38.43 -14.33 22.26
C ILE A 217 38.46 -14.14 20.75
N LEU A 218 37.34 -14.43 20.10
CA LEU A 218 37.04 -13.98 18.74
C LEU A 218 36.23 -12.68 18.82
N CYS A 219 36.60 -11.67 18.02
CA CYS A 219 35.85 -10.44 17.82
C CYS A 219 35.50 -10.28 16.33
N LEU A 220 34.21 -10.16 16.03
CA LEU A 220 33.68 -9.79 14.71
C LEU A 220 33.21 -8.33 14.75
N CYS A 221 33.82 -7.49 13.92
CA CYS A 221 33.43 -6.08 13.79
C CYS A 221 32.52 -5.90 12.57
N PHE A 222 31.26 -5.54 12.82
CA PHE A 222 30.28 -5.30 11.78
C PHE A 222 30.50 -3.94 11.11
N ASN A 223 30.41 -3.89 9.79
CA ASN A 223 30.49 -2.63 9.04
C ASN A 223 29.17 -1.86 9.08
N PHE A 224 28.82 -1.44 10.29
CA PHE A 224 27.56 -0.82 10.62
C PHE A 224 27.26 0.43 9.79
N GLU A 225 28.24 1.31 9.59
CA GLU A 225 28.06 2.55 8.86
C GLU A 225 27.75 2.30 7.37
N GLN A 226 28.46 1.36 6.75
CA GLN A 226 28.19 0.97 5.36
C GLN A 226 26.80 0.36 5.21
N GLU A 227 26.39 -0.47 6.18
CA GLU A 227 25.08 -1.10 6.17
C GLU A 227 23.95 -0.09 6.24
N MET A 228 24.05 0.85 7.18
CA MET A 228 23.05 1.90 7.36
C MET A 228 22.99 2.85 6.16
N ALA A 229 24.15 3.15 5.54
CA ALA A 229 24.19 3.92 4.30
C ALA A 229 23.44 3.20 3.15
N GLY A 230 23.57 1.88 3.03
CA GLY A 230 22.83 1.08 2.06
C GLY A 230 21.32 1.12 2.29
N ILE A 231 20.88 0.87 3.53
CA ILE A 231 19.46 0.92 3.93
C ILE A 231 18.85 2.29 3.61
N PHE A 232 19.53 3.38 3.98
CA PHE A 232 19.04 4.73 3.72
C PHE A 232 19.06 5.11 2.25
N HIS A 233 20.06 4.66 1.48
CA HIS A 233 20.11 4.96 0.05
C HIS A 233 18.92 4.37 -0.71
N SER A 234 18.56 3.12 -0.41
CA SER A 234 17.48 2.40 -1.09
C SER A 234 16.07 2.94 -0.77
N HIS A 235 15.86 3.50 0.43
CA HIS A 235 14.51 3.77 0.97
C HIS A 235 14.23 5.21 1.37
N ARG A 236 15.23 6.12 1.26
CA ARG A 236 15.01 7.55 1.51
C ARG A 236 13.97 8.13 0.55
N ASP A 237 13.32 9.20 0.99
CA ASP A 237 12.49 10.00 0.09
C ASP A 237 13.36 10.53 -1.07
N PRO A 238 13.05 10.20 -2.35
CA PRO A 238 13.80 10.70 -3.49
C PRO A 238 13.81 12.23 -3.57
N ALA A 239 12.75 12.88 -3.09
CA ALA A 239 12.65 14.33 -2.99
C ALA A 239 13.35 14.90 -1.74
N ALA A 240 13.94 14.06 -0.89
CA ALA A 240 14.63 14.40 0.35
C ALA A 240 13.82 15.30 1.29
N ARG A 241 12.48 15.12 1.36
CA ARG A 241 11.61 15.92 2.24
C ARG A 241 11.63 15.40 3.67
N SER A 242 12.08 14.17 3.91
CA SER A 242 12.19 13.57 5.23
C SER A 242 13.58 12.99 5.47
N ASN A 243 13.94 12.86 6.75
CA ASN A 243 15.20 12.25 7.17
C ASN A 243 14.91 10.98 7.99
N MET A 244 15.61 9.90 7.65
CA MET A 244 15.53 8.59 8.32
C MET A 244 16.68 8.49 9.32
N LEU A 245 16.36 8.04 10.53
CA LEU A 245 17.27 8.03 11.67
C LEU A 245 17.20 6.68 12.39
N LEU A 246 18.34 6.27 12.95
CA LEU A 246 18.42 5.21 13.96
C LEU A 246 18.88 5.84 15.27
N LEU A 247 18.18 5.56 16.36
CA LEU A 247 18.41 6.17 17.68
C LEU A 247 18.79 5.13 18.73
N ASP A 248 19.53 5.56 19.75
CA ASP A 248 19.81 4.76 20.96
C ASP A 248 18.69 4.85 22.01
N ALA A 249 18.91 4.21 23.16
CA ALA A 249 17.99 4.20 24.30
C ALA A 249 17.75 5.61 24.88
N GLU A 250 18.74 6.50 24.78
CA GLU A 250 18.72 7.89 25.24
C GLU A 250 18.13 8.86 24.19
N ASN A 251 17.64 8.34 23.05
CA ASN A 251 17.10 9.09 21.92
C ASN A 251 18.17 9.96 21.22
N ARG A 252 19.43 9.54 21.26
CA ARG A 252 20.51 10.14 20.48
C ARG A 252 20.56 9.49 19.12
N VAL A 253 20.81 10.30 18.10
CA VAL A 253 20.99 9.84 16.73
C VAL A 253 22.28 9.02 16.64
N ILE A 254 22.15 7.73 16.34
CA ILE A 254 23.27 6.84 16.05
C ILE A 254 23.65 6.99 14.57
N GLU A 255 22.66 6.88 13.69
CA GLU A 255 22.81 7.02 12.23
C GLU A 255 21.72 7.90 11.63
N SER A 256 22.06 8.60 10.55
CA SER A 256 21.21 9.58 9.88
C SER A 256 21.38 9.50 8.37
N ALA A 257 20.28 9.48 7.63
CA ALA A 257 20.32 9.51 6.17
C ALA A 257 20.88 10.83 5.61
N ASP A 258 20.79 11.91 6.40
CA ASP A 258 21.47 13.18 6.14
C ASP A 258 22.04 13.77 7.46
N PRO A 259 23.33 13.51 7.76
CA PRO A 259 23.99 14.03 8.95
C PRO A 259 24.20 15.55 8.96
N LEU A 260 24.13 16.23 7.80
CA LEU A 260 24.20 17.70 7.74
C LEU A 260 22.90 18.33 8.21
N TRP A 261 21.78 17.66 7.94
CA TRP A 261 20.46 18.09 8.42
C TRP A 261 20.23 17.70 9.88
N ILE A 262 20.41 16.42 10.23
CA ILE A 262 20.27 15.92 11.61
C ILE A 262 21.56 15.20 12.02
N PRO A 263 22.41 15.83 12.85
CA PRO A 263 23.75 15.33 13.11
C PRO A 263 23.78 14.16 14.10
N LEU A 264 24.78 13.29 13.94
CA LEU A 264 25.01 12.13 14.80
C LEU A 264 25.33 12.56 16.25
N GLY A 265 24.66 11.95 17.21
CA GLY A 265 24.76 12.22 18.65
C GLY A 265 23.81 13.30 19.17
N ALA A 266 23.07 13.97 18.28
CA ALA A 266 22.01 14.89 18.68
C ALA A 266 20.88 14.12 19.39
N VAL A 267 20.34 14.71 20.46
CA VAL A 267 19.12 14.18 21.10
C VAL A 267 17.92 14.77 20.37
N VAL A 268 17.05 13.91 19.84
CA VAL A 268 15.88 14.30 19.04
C VAL A 268 14.57 14.04 19.81
N PRO A 269 13.50 14.80 19.54
CA PRO A 269 12.18 14.46 20.05
C PRO A 269 11.70 13.14 19.43
N VAL A 270 10.92 12.37 20.21
CA VAL A 270 10.44 11.03 19.83
C VAL A 270 8.92 10.94 19.93
N ASN A 271 8.30 10.31 18.93
CA ASN A 271 6.84 10.14 18.83
C ASN A 271 6.44 8.66 18.73
N ARG A 272 6.56 7.94 19.85
CA ARG A 272 6.14 6.52 19.93
C ARG A 272 4.63 6.34 19.88
N ALA A 273 3.89 7.37 20.30
CA ALA A 273 2.43 7.37 20.25
C ALA A 273 1.89 7.55 18.84
N ARG A 274 2.73 7.98 17.88
CA ARG A 274 2.35 8.31 16.49
C ARG A 274 1.19 9.31 16.48
N SER A 275 1.26 10.29 17.38
CA SER A 275 0.29 11.37 17.46
C SER A 275 0.54 12.40 16.37
N SER A 276 -0.46 13.21 16.06
CA SER A 276 -0.36 14.35 15.15
C SER A 276 0.25 15.60 15.80
N GLN A 277 0.98 15.46 16.89
CA GLN A 277 1.61 16.60 17.56
C GLN A 277 2.89 17.00 16.81
N LEU A 278 3.01 18.29 16.46
CA LEU A 278 4.26 18.83 15.92
C LEU A 278 5.35 18.85 16.99
N MET A 279 6.55 18.43 16.60
CA MET A 279 7.72 18.38 17.48
C MET A 279 8.77 19.36 17.02
N MET A 280 9.30 20.14 17.96
CA MET A 280 10.33 21.14 17.69
C MET A 280 11.72 20.50 17.75
N PHE A 281 12.53 20.70 16.70
CA PHE A 281 13.95 20.36 16.71
C PHE A 281 14.75 21.41 15.94
N SER A 282 15.81 21.95 16.55
CA SER A 282 16.69 22.95 15.93
C SER A 282 15.95 24.14 15.29
N GLY A 283 14.89 24.62 15.94
CA GLY A 283 14.10 25.78 15.49
C GLY A 283 13.11 25.49 14.35
N ARG A 284 12.87 24.22 14.01
CA ARG A 284 11.88 23.79 13.01
C ARG A 284 10.87 22.81 13.60
N GLU A 285 9.64 22.84 13.08
CA GLU A 285 8.57 21.93 13.45
C GLU A 285 8.52 20.72 12.52
N TYR A 286 8.34 19.54 13.10
CA TYR A 286 8.34 18.26 12.40
C TYR A 286 7.12 17.43 12.77
N LEU A 287 6.64 16.66 11.79
CA LEU A 287 5.95 15.41 12.07
C LEU A 287 7.02 14.31 12.26
N VAL A 288 6.84 13.50 13.28
CA VAL A 288 7.81 12.48 13.70
C VAL A 288 7.08 11.15 13.91
N CYS A 289 7.65 10.04 13.45
CA CYS A 289 7.25 8.70 13.86
C CYS A 289 8.46 7.94 14.39
N THR A 290 8.30 7.27 15.54
CA THR A 290 9.36 6.51 16.20
C THR A 290 8.88 5.10 16.52
N TYR A 291 9.66 4.09 16.11
CA TYR A 291 9.37 2.67 16.30
C TYR A 291 10.50 1.99 17.07
N ARG A 292 10.12 1.01 17.88
CA ARG A 292 11.04 0.02 18.45
C ARG A 292 10.89 -1.26 17.65
N ALA A 293 11.95 -2.06 17.59
CA ALA A 293 11.91 -3.38 16.97
C ALA A 293 10.85 -4.25 17.65
N GLU A 294 10.09 -5.02 16.87
CA GLU A 294 9.26 -6.10 17.39
C GLU A 294 10.09 -7.35 17.75
N GLY A 295 11.34 -7.39 17.30
CA GLY A 295 12.27 -8.50 17.44
C GLY A 295 12.16 -9.50 16.28
N TYR A 296 13.20 -10.31 16.10
CA TYR A 296 13.26 -11.36 15.08
C TYR A 296 13.83 -12.64 15.69
N GLN A 297 13.08 -13.74 15.60
CA GLN A 297 13.45 -15.05 16.17
C GLN A 297 13.92 -15.00 17.65
N GLY A 298 13.32 -14.10 18.44
CA GLY A 298 13.64 -13.92 19.87
C GLY A 298 14.77 -12.92 20.15
N TYR A 299 15.43 -12.38 19.12
CA TYR A 299 16.43 -11.33 19.24
C TYR A 299 15.80 -9.94 19.05
N MET A 300 16.04 -9.04 20.00
CA MET A 300 15.40 -7.70 20.04
C MET A 300 16.24 -6.58 19.42
N GLY A 301 17.45 -6.89 18.95
CA GLY A 301 18.45 -5.86 18.63
C GLY A 301 19.17 -5.32 19.87
N PRO A 302 20.16 -4.43 19.66
CA PRO A 302 20.82 -3.75 20.76
C PRO A 302 19.81 -2.98 21.64
N PRO A 303 19.97 -2.99 22.97
CA PRO A 303 18.95 -2.47 23.89
C PRO A 303 18.56 -1.02 23.61
N GLY A 304 17.26 -0.80 23.41
CA GLY A 304 16.65 0.53 23.28
C GLY A 304 16.83 1.19 21.90
N TRP A 305 17.38 0.48 20.91
CA TRP A 305 17.46 0.98 19.54
C TRP A 305 16.08 1.22 18.92
N GLN A 306 15.99 2.29 18.13
CA GLN A 306 14.74 2.79 17.59
C GLN A 306 14.91 3.36 16.19
N GLY A 307 13.97 3.04 15.30
CA GLY A 307 13.87 3.66 13.98
C GLY A 307 13.01 4.92 14.07
N GLN A 308 13.43 5.99 13.41
CA GLN A 308 12.68 7.25 13.39
C GLN A 308 12.73 7.91 12.02
N VAL A 309 11.61 8.52 11.63
CA VAL A 309 11.58 9.41 10.46
C VAL A 309 11.01 10.76 10.89
N MET A 310 11.67 11.83 10.43
CA MET A 310 11.29 13.22 10.68
C MET A 310 11.03 13.92 9.36
N ILE A 311 9.87 14.56 9.22
CA ILE A 311 9.51 15.39 8.06
C ILE A 311 9.11 16.79 8.52
N PRO A 312 9.73 17.87 8.02
CA PRO A 312 9.33 19.22 8.34
C PRO A 312 7.90 19.49 7.87
N VAL A 313 7.11 20.15 8.71
CA VAL A 313 5.69 20.41 8.41
C VAL A 313 5.51 21.30 7.17
N ASP A 314 6.47 22.17 6.86
CA ASP A 314 6.44 23.09 5.72
C ASP A 314 6.55 22.40 4.36
N VAL A 315 7.11 21.19 4.31
CA VAL A 315 7.20 20.37 3.08
C VAL A 315 6.35 19.11 3.12
N ALA A 316 5.85 18.71 4.30
CA ALA A 316 5.09 17.47 4.53
C ALA A 316 3.92 17.26 3.57
N PHE A 317 3.23 18.34 3.20
CA PHE A 317 2.04 18.32 2.35
C PHE A 317 2.29 18.80 0.92
N THR A 318 3.55 19.02 0.54
CA THR A 318 3.93 19.58 -0.78
C THR A 318 4.38 18.49 -1.78
N GLY A 319 4.18 18.76 -3.07
CA GLY A 319 4.75 17.95 -4.16
C GLY A 319 4.02 16.64 -4.49
N ARG A 320 2.73 16.52 -4.15
CA ARG A 320 1.94 15.30 -4.38
C ARG A 320 0.84 15.45 -5.45
N ASN A 321 1.06 16.29 -6.46
CA ASN A 321 0.13 16.42 -7.58
C ASN A 321 0.35 15.28 -8.56
N SER A 322 -0.19 14.12 -8.22
CA SER A 322 -0.46 13.05 -9.18
C SER A 322 -1.76 13.36 -9.91
N ASN A 323 -1.88 12.87 -11.14
CA ASN A 323 -3.11 12.94 -11.94
C ASN A 323 -3.58 11.50 -12.27
N THR A 324 -3.49 10.61 -11.29
CA THR A 324 -3.79 9.17 -11.42
C THR A 324 -5.20 8.98 -11.96
N LEU A 325 -6.21 9.64 -11.37
CA LEU A 325 -7.59 9.56 -11.86
C LEU A 325 -7.78 10.09 -13.29
N ALA A 326 -6.87 10.92 -13.80
CA ALA A 326 -6.92 11.40 -15.19
C ALA A 326 -6.33 10.40 -16.19
N THR A 327 -5.50 9.46 -15.73
CA THR A 327 -4.90 8.41 -16.57
C THR A 327 -5.77 7.16 -16.70
N LEU A 328 -6.74 6.98 -15.79
CA LEU A 328 -7.70 5.88 -15.82
C LEU A 328 -8.78 6.09 -16.88
N ASP A 329 -9.33 5.00 -17.40
CA ASP A 329 -10.51 5.05 -18.24
C ASP A 329 -11.75 5.51 -17.44
N ALA A 330 -12.75 6.02 -18.17
CA ALA A 330 -13.94 6.61 -17.55
C ALA A 330 -14.71 5.62 -16.65
N ASN A 331 -14.78 4.35 -17.03
CA ASN A 331 -15.56 3.35 -16.27
C ASN A 331 -14.87 3.01 -14.95
N THR A 332 -13.55 2.78 -14.97
CA THR A 332 -12.76 2.54 -13.75
C THR A 332 -12.81 3.74 -12.82
N LYS A 333 -12.63 4.95 -13.35
CA LYS A 333 -12.73 6.19 -12.57
C LYS A 333 -14.10 6.32 -11.89
N ASP A 334 -15.18 6.13 -12.62
CA ASP A 334 -16.54 6.23 -12.08
C ASP A 334 -16.85 5.12 -11.07
N GLY A 335 -16.35 3.91 -11.31
CA GLY A 335 -16.47 2.78 -10.40
C GLY A 335 -15.76 3.03 -9.08
N LEU A 336 -14.52 3.51 -9.13
CA LEU A 336 -13.74 3.90 -7.96
C LEU A 336 -14.38 5.07 -7.20
N LEU A 337 -14.78 6.14 -7.90
CA LEU A 337 -15.49 7.27 -7.28
C LEU A 337 -16.87 6.86 -6.71
N SER A 338 -17.47 5.77 -7.17
CA SER A 338 -18.68 5.23 -6.55
C SER A 338 -18.42 4.67 -5.15
N HIS A 339 -17.17 4.26 -4.86
CA HIS A 339 -16.73 3.89 -3.52
C HIS A 339 -16.39 5.10 -2.66
N ALA A 340 -16.23 6.32 -3.23
CA ALA A 340 -16.03 7.54 -2.44
C ALA A 340 -17.11 7.75 -1.34
N GLN A 341 -18.29 7.14 -1.50
CA GLN A 341 -19.37 7.11 -0.49
C GLN A 341 -18.95 6.47 0.84
N SER A 342 -18.00 5.53 0.85
CA SER A 342 -17.51 4.89 2.08
C SER A 342 -16.41 5.71 2.79
N PHE A 343 -15.78 6.66 2.11
CA PHE A 343 -14.67 7.44 2.65
C PHE A 343 -15.11 8.57 3.58
N SER A 344 -16.30 9.14 3.38
CA SER A 344 -16.85 10.18 4.26
C SER A 344 -18.38 10.24 4.21
N ALA A 345 -19.02 9.74 5.27
CA ALA A 345 -20.46 9.85 5.45
C ALA A 345 -20.97 11.31 5.43
N PRO A 346 -20.29 12.30 6.07
CA PRO A 346 -20.67 13.70 5.97
C PRO A 346 -20.73 14.23 4.55
N LEU A 347 -19.73 13.89 3.70
CA LEU A 347 -19.71 14.33 2.30
C LEU A 347 -20.88 13.76 1.48
N TYR A 348 -21.26 12.52 1.75
CA TYR A 348 -22.36 11.87 1.05
C TYR A 348 -23.75 12.40 1.45
N GLU A 349 -23.93 12.77 2.72
CA GLU A 349 -25.17 13.40 3.20
C GLU A 349 -25.47 14.72 2.46
N ILE A 350 -24.44 15.49 2.07
CA ILE A 350 -24.61 16.74 1.31
C ILE A 350 -25.12 16.49 -0.09
N MET A 351 -24.55 15.51 -0.80
CA MET A 351 -24.96 15.22 -2.17
C MET A 351 -26.47 14.93 -2.18
N THR A 352 -26.94 14.21 -1.16
CA THR A 352 -28.36 13.93 -0.93
C THR A 352 -29.17 15.19 -0.57
N ALA A 353 -28.62 16.08 0.27
CA ALA A 353 -29.25 17.36 0.63
C ALA A 353 -29.37 18.32 -0.58
N ALA A 354 -28.35 18.37 -1.45
CA ALA A 354 -28.34 19.15 -2.67
C ALA A 354 -29.42 18.68 -3.67
N GLU A 355 -29.64 17.37 -3.78
CA GLU A 355 -30.74 16.82 -4.57
C GLU A 355 -32.12 17.20 -4.01
N THR A 356 -32.25 17.23 -2.68
CA THR A 356 -33.49 17.64 -2.00
C THR A 356 -33.83 19.11 -2.30
N ILE A 357 -32.83 20.00 -2.27
CA ILE A 357 -33.01 21.42 -2.64
C ILE A 357 -33.40 21.54 -4.11
N ARG A 358 -32.72 20.81 -5.00
CA ARG A 358 -33.03 20.81 -6.43
C ARG A 358 -34.50 20.48 -6.68
N CYS A 359 -35.04 19.49 -5.96
CA CYS A 359 -36.46 19.13 -6.03
C CYS A 359 -37.39 20.27 -5.55
N VAL A 360 -37.07 20.91 -4.42
CA VAL A 360 -37.86 22.04 -3.89
C VAL A 360 -37.84 23.25 -4.83
N VAL A 361 -36.69 23.59 -5.40
CA VAL A 361 -36.54 24.67 -6.39
C VAL A 361 -37.31 24.35 -7.65
N TRP A 362 -37.18 23.13 -8.16
CA TRP A 362 -37.87 22.68 -9.36
C TRP A 362 -39.39 22.74 -9.18
N ASN A 363 -39.90 22.27 -8.03
CA ASN A 363 -41.33 22.40 -7.68
C ASN A 363 -41.76 23.87 -7.61
N GLY A 364 -40.96 24.76 -7.02
CA GLY A 364 -41.23 26.19 -7.00
C GLY A 364 -41.26 26.83 -8.39
N GLN A 365 -40.39 26.37 -9.31
CA GLN A 365 -40.36 26.83 -10.69
C GLN A 365 -41.57 26.34 -11.49
N VAL A 366 -41.98 25.08 -11.31
CA VAL A 366 -43.21 24.53 -11.92
C VAL A 366 -44.45 25.27 -11.42
N MET A 367 -44.58 25.51 -10.11
CA MET A 367 -45.75 26.21 -9.54
C MET A 367 -45.87 27.67 -9.99
N SER A 368 -44.74 28.33 -10.30
CA SER A 368 -44.71 29.71 -10.80
C SER A 368 -44.76 29.81 -12.33
N ALA A 369 -44.84 28.66 -13.03
CA ALA A 369 -44.91 28.63 -14.48
C ALA A 369 -46.23 29.24 -14.99
N GLY A 370 -46.16 30.09 -16.01
CA GLY A 370 -47.32 30.71 -16.66
C GLY A 370 -48.05 31.85 -15.90
N GLN A 371 -47.58 32.30 -14.73
CA GLN A 371 -48.22 33.39 -13.95
C GLN A 371 -47.47 34.73 -14.01
N GLN A 372 -48.19 35.85 -14.21
CA GLN A 372 -47.64 37.22 -14.27
C GLN A 372 -47.85 37.98 -12.94
N GLY A 373 -46.81 38.68 -12.43
CA GLY A 373 -46.89 39.53 -11.21
C GLY A 373 -45.70 39.38 -10.24
N ASP A 374 -45.93 39.54 -8.93
CA ASP A 374 -44.92 39.42 -7.84
C ASP A 374 -44.15 38.08 -7.85
N LEU A 375 -44.69 37.04 -8.50
CA LEU A 375 -44.04 35.76 -8.79
C LEU A 375 -42.79 35.87 -9.69
N THR A 376 -42.60 36.97 -10.42
CA THR A 376 -41.39 37.23 -11.21
C THR A 376 -40.16 37.45 -10.31
N LYS A 377 -40.36 38.06 -9.13
CA LYS A 377 -39.30 38.22 -8.12
C LYS A 377 -38.92 36.85 -7.55
N LEU A 378 -39.90 36.00 -7.26
CA LEU A 378 -39.67 34.61 -6.82
C LEU A 378 -38.92 33.79 -7.88
N LYS A 379 -39.26 33.91 -9.16
CA LYS A 379 -38.52 33.25 -10.27
C LYS A 379 -37.03 33.62 -10.26
N SER A 380 -36.70 34.89 -10.04
CA SER A 380 -35.30 35.33 -9.95
C SER A 380 -34.56 34.72 -8.76
N VAL A 381 -35.22 34.61 -7.60
CA VAL A 381 -34.67 33.97 -6.40
C VAL A 381 -34.46 32.46 -6.64
N LEU A 382 -35.44 31.78 -7.24
CA LEU A 382 -35.35 30.36 -7.59
C LEU A 382 -34.23 30.07 -8.60
N ALA A 383 -34.03 30.94 -9.59
CA ALA A 383 -32.92 30.83 -10.53
C ALA A 383 -31.56 30.97 -9.82
N GLN A 384 -31.41 31.94 -8.92
CA GLN A 384 -30.20 32.11 -8.11
C GLN A 384 -29.93 30.93 -7.17
N ILE A 385 -30.98 30.33 -6.59
CA ILE A 385 -30.86 29.10 -5.79
C ILE A 385 -30.38 27.94 -6.67
N SER A 386 -30.94 27.79 -7.87
CA SER A 386 -30.55 26.73 -8.81
C SER A 386 -29.09 26.86 -9.24
N GLU A 387 -28.66 28.07 -9.62
CA GLU A 387 -27.28 28.37 -10.01
C GLU A 387 -26.30 28.13 -8.85
N THR A 388 -26.61 28.63 -7.64
CA THR A 388 -25.77 28.43 -6.46
C THR A 388 -25.71 26.96 -6.06
N GLY A 389 -26.82 26.22 -6.15
CA GLY A 389 -26.87 24.78 -5.91
C GLY A 389 -26.02 23.99 -6.91
N ALA A 390 -26.05 24.34 -8.20
CA ALA A 390 -25.21 23.73 -9.22
C ALA A 390 -23.70 23.98 -8.95
N ARG A 391 -23.34 25.23 -8.60
CA ARG A 391 -21.97 25.60 -8.24
C ARG A 391 -21.49 24.88 -6.98
N SER A 392 -22.34 24.76 -5.97
CA SER A 392 -22.08 23.94 -4.77
C SER A 392 -21.78 22.49 -5.14
N ASN A 393 -22.63 21.84 -5.95
CA ASN A 393 -22.42 20.46 -6.38
C ASN A 393 -21.11 20.25 -7.14
N ALA A 394 -20.79 21.15 -8.08
CA ALA A 394 -19.55 21.07 -8.84
C ALA A 394 -18.32 21.18 -7.93
N LEU A 395 -18.36 22.07 -6.94
CA LEU A 395 -17.29 22.22 -5.96
C LEU A 395 -17.15 20.95 -5.10
N PHE A 396 -18.24 20.37 -4.60
CA PHE A 396 -18.16 19.14 -3.81
C PHE A 396 -17.64 17.95 -4.60
N ALA A 397 -18.12 17.75 -5.84
CA ALA A 397 -17.64 16.68 -6.71
C ALA A 397 -16.13 16.80 -6.96
N ARG A 398 -15.64 18.03 -7.16
CA ARG A 398 -14.20 18.30 -7.30
C ARG A 398 -13.43 18.00 -6.01
N SER A 399 -13.89 18.49 -4.86
CA SER A 399 -13.22 18.24 -3.57
C SER A 399 -13.18 16.76 -3.21
N ILE A 400 -14.22 15.99 -3.56
CA ILE A 400 -14.23 14.52 -3.42
C ILE A 400 -13.18 13.90 -4.33
N GLY A 401 -13.14 14.31 -5.60
CA GLY A 401 -12.12 13.84 -6.55
C GLY A 401 -10.70 14.11 -6.05
N ASP A 402 -10.43 15.32 -5.56
CA ASP A 402 -9.11 15.73 -5.06
C ASP A 402 -8.70 14.97 -3.78
N LEU A 403 -9.65 14.72 -2.85
CA LEU A 403 -9.40 13.89 -1.66
C LEU A 403 -9.09 12.44 -2.06
N TYR A 404 -9.90 11.90 -2.97
CA TYR A 404 -9.76 10.51 -3.41
C TYR A 404 -8.45 10.29 -4.18
N GLU A 405 -8.06 11.24 -5.03
CA GLU A 405 -6.75 11.27 -5.69
C GLU A 405 -5.59 11.23 -4.67
N THR A 406 -5.70 12.01 -3.59
CA THR A 406 -4.68 12.05 -2.52
C THR A 406 -4.52 10.68 -1.85
N VAL A 407 -5.64 10.02 -1.53
CA VAL A 407 -5.64 8.68 -0.92
C VAL A 407 -5.05 7.66 -1.88
N LEU A 408 -5.53 7.61 -3.14
CA LEU A 408 -5.02 6.68 -4.16
C LEU A 408 -3.52 6.82 -4.37
N THR A 409 -3.04 8.05 -4.54
CA THR A 409 -1.60 8.33 -4.74
C THR A 409 -0.78 7.82 -3.56
N THR A 410 -1.30 7.93 -2.35
CA THR A 410 -0.62 7.47 -1.14
C THR A 410 -0.60 5.95 -1.07
N SER A 411 -1.73 5.29 -1.29
CA SER A 411 -1.80 3.83 -1.29
C SER A 411 -0.92 3.21 -2.40
N LEU A 412 -0.82 3.86 -3.57
CA LEU A 412 0.09 3.48 -4.65
C LEU A 412 1.55 3.53 -4.20
N HIS A 413 2.01 4.66 -3.68
CA HIS A 413 3.37 4.81 -3.16
C HIS A 413 3.67 3.89 -1.98
N ASN A 414 2.69 3.67 -1.10
CA ASN A 414 2.85 2.75 0.03
C ASN A 414 2.99 1.30 -0.46
N SER A 415 2.19 0.87 -1.43
CA SER A 415 2.30 -0.47 -2.03
C SER A 415 3.64 -0.68 -2.72
N GLU A 416 4.13 0.35 -3.44
CA GLU A 416 5.45 0.36 -4.05
C GLU A 416 6.55 0.20 -2.98
N PHE A 417 6.51 1.02 -1.93
CA PHE A 417 7.45 0.98 -0.81
C PHE A 417 7.46 -0.39 -0.11
N VAL A 418 6.29 -0.96 0.20
CA VAL A 418 6.19 -2.28 0.84
C VAL A 418 6.73 -3.37 -0.09
N SER A 419 6.42 -3.33 -1.39
CA SER A 419 6.96 -4.31 -2.34
C SER A 419 8.50 -4.24 -2.44
N HIS A 420 9.08 -3.04 -2.40
CA HIS A 420 10.52 -2.85 -2.41
C HIS A 420 11.19 -3.38 -1.12
N LEU A 421 10.57 -3.10 0.03
CA LEU A 421 11.00 -3.65 1.32
C LEU A 421 11.02 -5.18 1.31
N LEU A 422 10.00 -5.81 0.72
CA LEU A 422 9.89 -7.27 0.68
C LEU A 422 11.01 -7.92 -0.14
N VAL A 423 11.36 -7.38 -1.32
CA VAL A 423 12.48 -7.92 -2.11
C VAL A 423 13.84 -7.68 -1.45
N ASP A 424 14.02 -6.56 -0.76
CA ASP A 424 15.27 -6.29 -0.03
C ASP A 424 15.44 -7.26 1.15
N LEU A 425 14.38 -7.52 1.91
CA LEU A 425 14.39 -8.56 2.96
C LEU A 425 14.66 -9.96 2.38
N LEU A 426 14.12 -10.25 1.19
CA LEU A 426 14.32 -11.52 0.51
C LEU A 426 15.79 -11.68 0.09
N ASP A 427 16.36 -10.72 -0.64
CA ASP A 427 17.73 -10.84 -1.17
C ASP A 427 18.77 -10.89 -0.06
N ARG A 428 18.60 -10.11 1.02
CA ARG A 428 19.45 -10.19 2.23
C ARG A 428 19.34 -11.53 2.91
N ASN A 429 18.15 -12.12 2.94
CA ASN A 429 18.01 -13.46 3.46
C ASN A 429 18.74 -14.45 2.54
N LEU A 430 18.47 -14.48 1.25
CA LEU A 430 19.09 -15.46 0.36
C LEU A 430 20.63 -15.33 0.24
N TYR A 431 21.17 -14.12 0.39
CA TYR A 431 22.61 -13.84 0.47
C TYR A 431 23.32 -14.74 1.50
N GLU A 432 22.86 -14.73 2.74
CA GLU A 432 23.50 -15.48 3.84
C GLU A 432 23.52 -17.00 3.55
N ARG A 433 22.55 -17.52 2.78
CA ARG A 433 22.50 -18.96 2.42
C ARG A 433 23.60 -19.31 1.42
N SER A 434 23.90 -18.38 0.49
CA SER A 434 25.03 -18.52 -0.41
C SER A 434 26.36 -18.49 0.34
N ASP A 435 26.46 -17.69 1.40
CA ASP A 435 27.68 -17.59 2.22
C ASP A 435 27.88 -18.84 3.08
N ASP A 436 26.82 -19.30 3.73
CA ASP A 436 26.82 -20.46 4.63
C ASP A 436 27.28 -21.73 3.91
N CYS A 437 26.74 -22.02 2.71
CA CYS A 437 27.13 -23.23 1.98
C CYS A 437 28.63 -23.21 1.61
N ARG A 438 29.13 -22.04 1.18
CA ARG A 438 30.54 -21.84 0.79
C ARG A 438 31.46 -21.95 1.97
N TRP A 439 31.09 -21.36 3.11
CA TRP A 439 31.90 -21.39 4.31
C TRP A 439 31.96 -22.80 4.92
N TRP A 440 30.83 -23.49 5.03
CA TRP A 440 30.80 -24.83 5.61
C TRP A 440 31.49 -25.87 4.73
N ALA A 441 31.56 -25.67 3.41
CA ALA A 441 32.39 -26.50 2.53
C ALA A 441 33.89 -26.46 2.89
N LEU A 442 34.35 -25.39 3.56
CA LEU A 442 35.74 -25.22 4.01
C LEU A 442 36.03 -25.80 5.39
N THR A 443 35.07 -26.51 6.00
CA THR A 443 35.26 -27.19 7.28
C THR A 443 36.41 -28.21 7.18
N PRO A 444 37.49 -28.08 7.97
CA PRO A 444 38.69 -28.91 7.83
C PRO A 444 38.42 -30.41 7.96
N GLU A 445 37.51 -30.79 8.85
CA GLU A 445 37.11 -32.17 9.08
C GLU A 445 36.38 -32.76 7.88
N LEU A 446 35.55 -31.96 7.19
CA LEU A 446 34.88 -32.39 5.96
C LEU A 446 35.92 -32.64 4.88
N ARG A 447 36.78 -31.65 4.60
CA ARG A 447 37.80 -31.72 3.55
C ARG A 447 38.74 -32.93 3.73
N THR A 448 39.22 -33.12 4.95
CA THR A 448 40.11 -34.25 5.29
C THR A 448 39.40 -35.59 5.13
N ALA A 449 38.16 -35.71 5.63
CA ALA A 449 37.40 -36.96 5.55
C ALA A 449 37.15 -37.41 4.10
N PHE A 450 36.84 -36.47 3.20
CA PHE A 450 36.61 -36.73 1.77
C PHE A 450 37.91 -36.98 0.99
N ALA A 451 39.02 -36.31 1.31
CA ALA A 451 40.30 -36.50 0.62
C ALA A 451 40.92 -37.91 0.85
N GLU A 452 40.67 -38.51 2.01
CA GLU A 452 41.17 -39.86 2.36
C GLU A 452 40.44 -41.01 1.63
N GLY A 453 39.41 -40.73 0.84
CA GLY A 453 38.77 -41.64 -0.14
C GLY A 453 37.90 -42.78 0.41
N ALA A 454 38.16 -43.30 1.61
CA ALA A 454 37.32 -44.31 2.25
C ALA A 454 36.32 -43.66 3.23
N TRP A 455 35.02 -43.85 2.98
CA TRP A 455 33.95 -43.44 3.89
C TRP A 455 33.53 -44.61 4.78
N ASP A 456 33.71 -44.48 6.09
CA ASP A 456 33.35 -45.49 7.10
C ASP A 456 32.33 -44.94 8.11
N ASP A 457 31.81 -45.82 8.98
CA ASP A 457 30.81 -45.46 9.98
C ASP A 457 31.33 -44.42 10.99
N ALA A 458 32.64 -44.43 11.28
CA ALA A 458 33.26 -43.48 12.19
C ALA A 458 33.27 -42.06 11.60
N LYS A 459 33.64 -41.93 10.32
CA LYS A 459 33.54 -40.68 9.56
C LYS A 459 32.09 -40.23 9.46
N ALA A 460 31.16 -41.12 9.12
CA ALA A 460 29.74 -40.78 9.04
C ALA A 460 29.21 -40.21 10.37
N GLN A 461 29.55 -40.83 11.51
CA GLN A 461 29.15 -40.34 12.83
C GLN A 461 29.77 -38.99 13.19
N LYS A 462 31.08 -38.82 12.93
CA LYS A 462 31.79 -37.56 13.19
C LYS A 462 31.19 -36.41 12.36
N ILE A 463 31.06 -36.62 11.07
CA ILE A 463 30.57 -35.61 10.12
C ILE A 463 29.09 -35.31 10.39
N GLY A 464 28.26 -36.33 10.62
CA GLY A 464 26.87 -36.13 11.03
C GLY A 464 26.73 -35.42 12.38
N GLY A 465 27.71 -35.54 13.30
CA GLY A 465 27.78 -34.75 14.52
C GLY A 465 28.02 -33.26 14.25
N ILE A 466 28.97 -32.94 13.38
CA ILE A 466 29.27 -31.56 12.95
C ILE A 466 28.05 -30.92 12.28
N LEU A 467 27.44 -31.62 11.31
CA LEU A 467 26.25 -31.11 10.61
C LEU A 467 25.08 -30.86 11.57
N ARG A 468 24.86 -31.73 12.57
CA ARG A 468 23.82 -31.52 13.60
C ARG A 468 24.10 -30.31 14.48
N TYR A 469 25.37 -30.11 14.87
CA TYR A 469 25.76 -28.93 15.63
C TYR A 469 25.49 -27.65 14.84
N ILE A 470 25.96 -27.59 13.58
CA ILE A 470 25.73 -26.43 12.69
C ILE A 470 24.23 -26.17 12.51
N ASN A 471 23.45 -27.21 12.17
CA ASN A 471 22.01 -27.06 11.95
C ASN A 471 21.28 -26.60 13.22
N SER A 472 21.76 -26.95 14.43
CA SER A 472 21.14 -26.49 15.68
C SER A 472 21.33 -25.00 15.98
N LEU A 473 22.25 -24.32 15.30
CA LEU A 473 22.48 -22.88 15.46
C LEU A 473 21.48 -22.03 14.67
N TYR A 474 20.81 -22.61 13.67
CA TYR A 474 19.94 -21.91 12.73
C TYR A 474 18.58 -22.61 12.59
N THR A 475 17.50 -21.85 12.69
CA THR A 475 16.14 -22.38 12.43
C THR A 475 15.75 -22.33 10.95
N VAL A 476 16.56 -21.66 10.13
CA VAL A 476 16.30 -21.39 8.71
C VAL A 476 16.66 -22.57 7.78
N TYR A 477 17.29 -23.63 8.31
CA TYR A 477 17.67 -24.82 7.54
C TYR A 477 16.95 -26.06 8.05
N THR A 478 16.24 -26.75 7.17
CA THR A 478 15.63 -28.03 7.54
C THR A 478 16.57 -29.20 7.43
N ARG A 479 17.59 -29.10 6.55
CA ARG A 479 18.58 -30.16 6.38
C ARG A 479 19.91 -29.63 5.89
N LEU A 480 21.00 -30.17 6.44
CA LEU A 480 22.34 -30.09 5.88
C LEU A 480 22.78 -31.50 5.45
N PHE A 481 23.49 -31.62 4.34
CA PHE A 481 23.98 -32.91 3.88
C PHE A 481 25.27 -32.78 3.09
N VAL A 482 26.05 -33.85 3.06
CA VAL A 482 27.29 -33.94 2.27
C VAL A 482 27.27 -35.17 1.38
N TYR A 483 27.89 -35.07 0.22
CA TYR A 483 27.88 -36.11 -0.81
C TYR A 483 29.23 -36.26 -1.51
N ASP A 484 29.49 -37.47 -2.01
CA ASP A 484 30.70 -37.81 -2.75
C ASP A 484 30.69 -37.27 -4.19
N THR A 485 31.80 -37.42 -4.93
CA THR A 485 31.90 -36.99 -6.33
C THR A 485 31.01 -37.77 -7.30
N ALA A 486 30.39 -38.88 -6.85
CA ALA A 486 29.36 -39.60 -7.59
C ALA A 486 27.93 -39.10 -7.23
N GLY A 487 27.82 -38.07 -6.38
CA GLY A 487 26.57 -37.46 -5.93
C GLY A 487 25.83 -38.25 -4.86
N ARG A 488 26.42 -39.30 -4.27
CA ARG A 488 25.76 -40.09 -3.23
C ARG A 488 25.86 -39.34 -1.90
N ILE A 489 24.71 -39.12 -1.25
CA ILE A 489 24.65 -38.51 0.09
C ILE A 489 25.19 -39.52 1.11
N VAL A 490 26.20 -39.10 1.87
CA VAL A 490 26.95 -39.98 2.80
C VAL A 490 26.76 -39.61 4.26
N ALA A 491 26.35 -38.37 4.55
CA ALA A 491 25.89 -37.94 5.87
C ALA A 491 24.89 -36.78 5.72
N ASP A 492 23.94 -36.70 6.65
CA ASP A 492 22.99 -35.61 6.75
C ASP A 492 22.65 -35.26 8.21
N ALA A 493 22.09 -34.08 8.40
CA ALA A 493 21.49 -33.62 9.64
C ALA A 493 20.18 -32.91 9.32
N ALA A 494 19.07 -33.38 9.88
CA ALA A 494 17.77 -32.74 9.76
C ALA A 494 17.43 -31.97 11.04
N LEU A 495 16.72 -30.86 10.88
CA LEU A 495 16.23 -30.03 11.98
C LEU A 495 15.27 -30.81 12.88
N ASN A 496 14.38 -31.61 12.26
CA ASN A 496 13.49 -32.51 12.97
C ASN A 496 14.06 -33.93 12.93
N PRO A 497 14.41 -34.54 14.09
CA PRO A 497 14.92 -35.92 14.14
C PRO A 497 13.94 -36.98 13.60
N ALA A 498 12.65 -36.65 13.46
CA ALA A 498 11.66 -37.54 12.87
C ALA A 498 11.74 -37.60 11.34
N ASP A 499 12.43 -36.66 10.69
CA ASP A 499 12.56 -36.64 9.23
C ASP A 499 13.46 -37.81 8.77
N ALA A 500 13.06 -38.47 7.68
CA ALA A 500 13.83 -39.57 7.12
C ALA A 500 15.22 -39.09 6.67
N SER A 501 16.26 -39.87 7.02
CA SER A 501 17.62 -39.58 6.55
C SER A 501 17.70 -39.70 5.02
N ALA A 502 18.42 -38.77 4.41
CA ALA A 502 18.70 -38.73 2.98
C ALA A 502 19.95 -39.56 2.62
N VAL A 503 20.65 -40.14 3.60
CA VAL A 503 21.85 -40.96 3.38
C VAL A 503 21.53 -42.11 2.42
N GLY A 504 22.39 -42.29 1.43
CA GLY A 504 22.25 -43.29 0.37
C GLY A 504 21.46 -42.82 -0.85
N SER A 505 20.67 -41.74 -0.75
CA SER A 505 20.09 -41.08 -1.92
C SER A 505 21.15 -40.32 -2.72
N ARG A 506 20.75 -39.73 -3.86
CA ARG A 506 21.67 -39.04 -4.78
C ARG A 506 21.18 -37.62 -5.08
N VAL A 507 22.13 -36.71 -5.18
CA VAL A 507 21.94 -35.40 -5.81
C VAL A 507 21.67 -35.62 -7.30
N ASP A 508 20.83 -34.77 -7.91
CA ASP A 508 20.55 -34.87 -9.34
C ASP A 508 21.81 -34.61 -10.18
N ALA A 509 21.82 -35.16 -11.40
CA ALA A 509 23.01 -35.17 -12.25
C ALA A 509 23.44 -33.75 -12.69
N GLN A 510 22.48 -32.83 -12.88
CA GLN A 510 22.79 -31.48 -13.34
C GLN A 510 23.42 -30.66 -12.23
N THR A 511 22.84 -30.71 -11.02
CA THR A 511 23.40 -30.04 -9.84
C THR A 511 24.78 -30.60 -9.52
N LEU A 512 24.97 -31.92 -9.56
CA LEU A 512 26.29 -32.53 -9.35
C LEU A 512 27.31 -32.03 -10.38
N ALA A 513 26.95 -32.00 -11.67
CA ALA A 513 27.85 -31.51 -12.72
C ALA A 513 28.23 -30.04 -12.49
N ASN A 514 27.27 -29.19 -12.10
CA ASN A 514 27.51 -27.79 -11.79
C ASN A 514 28.46 -27.63 -10.59
N VAL A 515 28.25 -28.40 -9.53
CA VAL A 515 29.08 -28.33 -8.32
C VAL A 515 30.51 -28.80 -8.58
N LEU A 516 30.69 -29.88 -9.34
CA LEU A 516 32.02 -30.36 -9.74
C LEU A 516 32.74 -29.39 -10.69
N ALA A 517 32.01 -28.50 -11.37
CA ALA A 517 32.55 -27.50 -12.27
C ALA A 517 32.87 -26.15 -11.59
N LEU A 518 32.55 -25.98 -10.30
CA LEU A 518 32.93 -24.77 -9.56
C LEU A 518 34.46 -24.62 -9.55
N GLN A 519 34.96 -23.39 -9.73
CA GLN A 519 36.39 -23.12 -9.93
C GLN A 519 37.09 -22.71 -8.64
N THR A 520 36.41 -21.95 -7.78
CA THR A 520 36.96 -21.39 -6.56
C THR A 520 36.15 -21.78 -5.32
N GLU A 521 36.61 -21.38 -4.14
CA GLU A 521 35.86 -21.48 -2.87
C GLU A 521 34.79 -20.37 -2.70
N GLN A 522 34.77 -19.40 -3.62
CA GLN A 522 33.76 -18.33 -3.64
C GLN A 522 32.57 -18.69 -4.51
N ASP A 523 32.68 -19.71 -5.36
CA ASP A 523 31.62 -20.13 -6.26
C ASP A 523 30.65 -21.07 -5.54
N TYR A 524 29.38 -21.03 -5.94
CA TYR A 524 28.32 -21.86 -5.41
C TYR A 524 27.30 -22.19 -6.51
N CYS A 525 26.42 -23.15 -6.25
CA CYS A 525 25.34 -23.55 -7.14
C CYS A 525 24.03 -23.58 -6.36
N VAL A 526 22.95 -23.03 -6.93
CA VAL A 526 21.61 -23.09 -6.34
C VAL A 526 20.69 -23.88 -7.25
N THR A 527 19.87 -24.76 -6.68
CA THR A 527 18.81 -25.43 -7.45
C THR A 527 17.70 -24.44 -7.79
N PRO A 528 16.96 -24.63 -8.89
CA PRO A 528 15.71 -23.89 -9.12
C PRO A 528 14.74 -24.06 -7.95
N PHE A 529 13.83 -23.10 -7.75
CA PHE A 529 12.76 -23.21 -6.76
C PHE A 529 11.75 -24.30 -7.18
N ALA A 530 11.96 -25.51 -6.70
CA ALA A 530 11.21 -26.69 -7.16
C ALA A 530 10.98 -27.70 -6.04
N ALA A 531 9.94 -28.52 -6.20
CA ALA A 531 9.60 -29.59 -5.27
C ALA A 531 10.76 -30.58 -5.13
N THR A 532 11.17 -30.87 -3.89
CA THR A 532 12.28 -31.80 -3.61
C THR A 532 11.96 -32.79 -2.48
N PRO A 533 12.32 -34.08 -2.61
CA PRO A 533 12.19 -35.05 -1.52
C PRO A 533 12.97 -34.66 -0.26
N LEU A 534 14.04 -33.84 -0.41
CA LEU A 534 14.85 -33.35 0.70
C LEU A 534 14.09 -32.38 1.63
N TYR A 535 12.96 -31.85 1.15
CA TYR A 535 12.07 -30.91 1.84
C TYR A 535 10.61 -31.40 1.81
N GLY A 536 10.40 -32.71 2.00
CA GLY A 536 9.05 -33.29 2.10
C GLY A 536 8.20 -33.18 0.83
N GLY A 537 8.81 -32.95 -0.34
CA GLY A 537 8.12 -32.73 -1.61
C GLY A 537 7.61 -31.30 -1.82
N ALA A 538 7.86 -30.38 -0.88
CA ALA A 538 7.53 -28.97 -1.05
C ALA A 538 8.63 -28.23 -1.85
N PRO A 539 8.30 -27.12 -2.55
CA PRO A 539 9.28 -26.30 -3.24
C PRO A 539 10.23 -25.55 -2.31
N THR A 540 11.53 -25.60 -2.59
CA THR A 540 12.54 -24.79 -1.90
C THR A 540 13.80 -24.58 -2.74
N TYR A 541 14.70 -23.73 -2.26
CA TYR A 541 16.07 -23.60 -2.74
C TYR A 541 16.99 -24.55 -1.98
N VAL A 542 17.89 -25.21 -2.71
CA VAL A 542 19.01 -25.95 -2.12
C VAL A 542 20.30 -25.31 -2.62
N TYR A 543 21.11 -24.83 -1.68
CA TYR A 543 22.40 -24.20 -1.97
C TYR A 543 23.51 -25.22 -1.83
N HIS A 544 24.45 -25.18 -2.76
CA HIS A 544 25.53 -26.15 -2.87
C HIS A 544 26.88 -25.47 -3.04
N ALA A 545 27.90 -26.06 -2.44
CA ALA A 545 29.29 -25.69 -2.63
C ALA A 545 30.18 -26.93 -2.73
N ALA A 546 31.31 -26.78 -3.42
CA ALA A 546 32.28 -27.85 -3.61
C ALA A 546 33.16 -28.03 -2.36
N ILE A 547 33.26 -29.27 -1.88
CA ILE A 547 34.27 -29.64 -0.87
C ILE A 547 35.55 -29.95 -1.63
N ARG A 548 36.62 -29.21 -1.34
CA ARG A 548 37.91 -29.29 -2.05
C ARG A 548 38.97 -30.01 -1.22
N ASP A 549 39.89 -30.68 -1.89
CA ASP A 549 41.04 -31.33 -1.27
C ASP A 549 41.86 -30.30 -0.46
N PRO A 550 42.20 -30.55 0.82
CA PRO A 550 42.99 -29.63 1.64
C PRO A 550 44.40 -29.35 1.11
N GLN A 551 44.96 -30.24 0.28
CA GLN A 551 46.29 -30.10 -0.31
C GLN A 551 46.25 -29.56 -1.75
N ASN A 552 45.08 -29.55 -2.38
CA ASN A 552 44.90 -29.06 -3.74
C ASN A 552 43.50 -28.45 -3.94
N ASP A 553 43.38 -27.14 -3.75
CA ASP A 553 42.10 -26.42 -3.88
C ASP A 553 41.45 -26.56 -5.27
N SER A 554 42.20 -26.89 -6.32
CA SER A 554 41.61 -27.16 -7.64
C SER A 554 40.86 -28.49 -7.74
N SER A 555 41.08 -29.41 -6.79
CA SER A 555 40.50 -30.75 -6.77
C SER A 555 39.22 -30.78 -5.92
N VAL A 556 38.09 -31.08 -6.54
CA VAL A 556 36.81 -31.30 -5.85
C VAL A 556 36.72 -32.75 -5.40
N VAL A 557 36.54 -32.96 -4.09
CA VAL A 557 36.46 -34.29 -3.44
C VAL A 557 35.06 -34.65 -2.96
N GLY A 558 34.10 -33.72 -3.07
CA GLY A 558 32.70 -33.92 -2.72
C GLY A 558 31.92 -32.60 -2.79
N GLY A 559 30.72 -32.58 -2.23
CA GLY A 559 29.91 -31.38 -2.11
C GLY A 559 29.11 -31.34 -0.82
N ILE A 560 28.72 -30.13 -0.43
CA ILE A 560 27.75 -29.86 0.63
C ILE A 560 26.46 -29.34 -0.01
N GLY A 561 25.32 -29.66 0.61
CA GLY A 561 24.01 -29.13 0.26
C GLY A 561 23.29 -28.66 1.52
N ILE A 562 22.67 -27.48 1.44
CA ILE A 562 21.88 -26.90 2.52
C ILE A 562 20.47 -26.64 2.01
N VAL A 563 19.48 -27.19 2.72
CA VAL A 563 18.07 -27.13 2.34
C VAL A 563 17.41 -25.99 3.10
N PHE A 564 17.09 -24.92 2.38
CA PHE A 564 16.47 -23.73 2.97
C PHE A 564 15.02 -24.02 3.41
N ASN A 565 14.63 -23.48 4.56
CA ASN A 565 13.27 -23.61 5.08
C ASN A 565 12.35 -22.52 4.51
N SER A 566 12.19 -22.53 3.18
CA SER A 566 11.54 -21.46 2.41
C SER A 566 10.14 -21.09 2.87
N GLY A 567 9.29 -22.09 3.20
CA GLY A 567 7.89 -21.87 3.56
C GLY A 567 7.69 -20.89 4.71
N PRO A 568 8.14 -21.22 5.95
CA PRO A 568 7.99 -20.33 7.09
C PRO A 568 8.78 -19.03 6.96
N GLU A 569 9.99 -19.05 6.37
CA GLU A 569 10.81 -17.84 6.23
C GLU A 569 10.19 -16.82 5.27
N PHE A 570 9.72 -17.26 4.10
CA PHE A 570 9.03 -16.37 3.17
C PHE A 570 7.68 -15.90 3.73
N ALA A 571 6.93 -16.77 4.43
CA ALA A 571 5.71 -16.35 5.10
C ALA A 571 5.99 -15.26 6.16
N ALA A 572 7.04 -15.40 6.95
CA ALA A 572 7.44 -14.41 7.95
C ALA A 572 7.90 -13.09 7.31
N MET A 573 8.59 -13.12 6.16
CA MET A 573 8.93 -11.93 5.38
C MET A 573 7.68 -11.19 4.90
N LEU A 574 6.78 -11.90 4.22
CA LEU A 574 5.58 -11.30 3.65
C LEU A 574 4.68 -10.72 4.74
N GLN A 575 4.40 -11.47 5.80
CA GLN A 575 3.57 -11.00 6.92
C GLN A 575 4.23 -9.83 7.67
N GLY A 576 5.55 -9.90 7.90
CA GLY A 576 6.30 -8.82 8.54
C GLY A 576 6.26 -7.51 7.74
N GLY A 577 6.36 -7.59 6.41
CA GLY A 577 6.31 -6.40 5.54
C GLY A 577 4.92 -5.77 5.44
N LEU A 578 3.84 -6.56 5.55
CA LEU A 578 2.46 -6.04 5.56
C LEU A 578 2.07 -5.41 6.91
N GLY A 579 2.71 -5.83 8.01
CA GLY A 579 2.34 -5.44 9.36
C GLY A 579 0.90 -5.84 9.70
N ASN A 580 0.24 -5.08 10.58
CA ASN A 580 -1.13 -5.35 11.04
C ASN A 580 -2.22 -4.77 10.12
N GLN A 581 -1.94 -4.56 8.83
CA GLN A 581 -2.90 -3.95 7.92
C GLN A 581 -3.88 -5.00 7.36
N PRO A 582 -5.18 -4.93 7.69
CA PRO A 582 -6.15 -5.94 7.26
C PRO A 582 -6.42 -5.82 5.76
N GLY A 583 -6.48 -6.97 5.07
CA GLY A 583 -6.89 -7.06 3.67
C GLY A 583 -5.77 -6.91 2.64
N LEU A 584 -4.58 -6.46 3.03
CA LEU A 584 -3.43 -6.49 2.12
C LEU A 584 -2.97 -7.93 1.87
N GLN A 585 -2.55 -8.17 0.64
CA GLN A 585 -1.99 -9.44 0.21
C GLN A 585 -0.60 -9.19 -0.36
N ALA A 586 0.35 -10.08 -0.09
CA ALA A 586 1.68 -10.01 -0.66
C ALA A 586 2.12 -11.36 -1.20
N LEU A 587 2.85 -11.33 -2.31
CA LEU A 587 3.37 -12.52 -2.98
C LEU A 587 4.82 -12.30 -3.42
N PHE A 588 5.62 -13.35 -3.37
CA PHE A 588 6.85 -13.46 -4.15
C PHE A 588 6.57 -14.28 -5.41
N VAL A 589 7.05 -13.81 -6.55
CA VAL A 589 6.73 -14.39 -7.87
C VAL A 589 7.99 -14.40 -8.74
N ASP A 590 8.21 -15.46 -9.50
CA ASP A 590 9.30 -15.51 -10.48
C ASP A 590 8.98 -14.67 -11.74
N ARG A 591 9.96 -14.52 -12.64
CA ARG A 591 9.81 -13.82 -13.93
C ARG A 591 8.78 -14.46 -14.86
N GLN A 592 8.40 -15.71 -14.64
CA GLN A 592 7.41 -16.44 -15.43
C GLN A 592 6.00 -16.30 -14.85
N GLY A 593 5.84 -15.65 -13.70
CA GLY A 593 4.57 -15.46 -13.02
C GLY A 593 4.23 -16.57 -12.02
N HIS A 594 5.11 -17.54 -11.74
CA HIS A 594 4.82 -18.56 -10.72
C HIS A 594 5.03 -18.01 -9.32
N VAL A 595 4.06 -18.28 -8.46
CA VAL A 595 4.09 -17.89 -7.05
C VAL A 595 5.14 -18.71 -6.30
N ILE A 596 6.13 -18.03 -5.72
CA ILE A 596 7.15 -18.60 -4.83
C ILE A 596 6.63 -18.65 -3.39
N ALA A 597 5.92 -17.60 -2.95
CA ALA A 597 5.27 -17.51 -1.66
C ALA A 597 4.08 -16.55 -1.71
N SER A 598 3.10 -16.73 -0.83
CA SER A 598 1.86 -15.94 -0.81
C SER A 598 1.27 -15.84 0.59
N THR A 599 0.71 -14.67 0.92
CA THR A 599 -0.15 -14.51 2.09
C THR A 599 -1.62 -14.81 1.79
N ASP A 600 -1.98 -14.96 0.52
CA ASP A 600 -3.33 -15.31 0.08
C ASP A 600 -3.45 -16.83 -0.13
N PRO A 601 -4.27 -17.54 0.68
CA PRO A 601 -4.46 -18.98 0.54
C PRO A 601 -5.11 -19.40 -0.79
N LYS A 602 -5.76 -18.47 -1.53
CA LYS A 602 -6.29 -18.77 -2.86
C LYS A 602 -5.21 -18.87 -3.93
N ARG A 603 -4.00 -18.37 -3.65
CA ARG A 603 -2.83 -18.38 -4.54
C ARG A 603 -1.67 -19.14 -3.89
N PRO A 604 -1.78 -20.47 -3.74
CA PRO A 604 -0.73 -21.27 -3.14
C PRO A 604 0.55 -21.28 -4.00
N VAL A 605 1.66 -21.65 -3.39
CA VAL A 605 2.96 -21.80 -4.06
C VAL A 605 2.84 -22.67 -5.32
N GLY A 606 3.44 -22.21 -6.42
CA GLY A 606 3.47 -22.85 -7.72
C GLY A 606 2.32 -22.49 -8.67
N THR A 607 1.30 -21.75 -8.23
CA THR A 607 0.26 -21.25 -9.15
C THR A 607 0.77 -20.09 -10.00
N LEU A 608 0.16 -19.88 -11.16
CA LEU A 608 0.46 -18.73 -12.02
C LEU A 608 -0.34 -17.51 -11.53
N LEU A 609 0.33 -16.37 -11.36
CA LEU A 609 -0.30 -15.08 -11.14
C LEU A 609 -0.60 -14.43 -12.49
N GLU A 610 -1.88 -14.11 -12.74
CA GLU A 610 -2.30 -13.41 -13.95
C GLU A 610 -1.97 -11.91 -13.84
N VAL A 611 -0.84 -11.51 -14.40
CA VAL A 611 -0.38 -10.12 -14.48
C VAL A 611 0.18 -9.82 -15.87
N ALA A 612 0.21 -8.54 -16.24
CA ALA A 612 0.72 -8.12 -17.54
C ALA A 612 2.24 -8.40 -17.67
N GLN A 613 2.68 -8.76 -18.88
CA GLN A 613 4.07 -9.19 -19.11
C GLN A 613 5.09 -8.07 -18.91
N ASP A 614 4.71 -6.83 -19.14
CA ASP A 614 5.53 -5.65 -18.88
C ASP A 614 5.85 -5.49 -17.39
N ILE A 615 4.92 -5.83 -16.50
CA ILE A 615 5.16 -5.88 -15.05
C ILE A 615 6.15 -7.00 -14.69
N LEU A 616 5.96 -8.21 -15.23
CA LEU A 616 6.90 -9.32 -15.02
C LEU A 616 8.29 -9.03 -15.60
N ALA A 617 8.39 -8.15 -16.60
CA ALA A 617 9.63 -7.72 -17.24
C ALA A 617 10.27 -6.48 -16.59
N LEU A 618 9.78 -6.00 -15.44
CA LEU A 618 10.36 -4.85 -14.74
C LEU A 618 11.88 -5.02 -14.51
N PRO A 619 12.74 -4.07 -14.89
CA PRO A 619 14.17 -4.18 -14.63
C PRO A 619 14.47 -4.33 -13.14
N ASN A 620 15.53 -5.05 -12.78
CA ASN A 620 15.96 -5.21 -11.38
C ASN A 620 16.09 -3.84 -10.69
N GLY A 621 15.45 -3.69 -9.53
CA GLY A 621 15.40 -2.43 -8.77
C GLY A 621 14.44 -1.38 -9.24
N GLN A 622 13.65 -1.67 -10.27
CA GLN A 622 12.52 -0.84 -10.61
C GLN A 622 11.27 -1.33 -9.91
N SER A 623 10.43 -0.37 -9.57
CA SER A 623 9.13 -0.58 -8.98
C SER A 623 8.05 -0.02 -9.90
N ALA A 624 6.84 -0.58 -9.81
CA ALA A 624 5.65 -0.07 -10.46
C ALA A 624 4.48 -0.12 -9.49
N SER A 625 3.56 0.82 -9.64
CA SER A 625 2.29 0.79 -8.94
C SER A 625 1.16 1.22 -9.87
N CYS A 626 0.04 0.52 -9.85
CA CYS A 626 -1.13 0.86 -10.64
C CYS A 626 -2.42 0.32 -10.02
N ILE A 627 -3.55 0.76 -10.57
CA ILE A 627 -4.87 0.23 -10.21
C ILE A 627 -5.24 -0.85 -11.23
N VAL A 628 -5.66 -2.01 -10.73
CA VAL A 628 -6.00 -3.19 -11.52
C VAL A 628 -7.35 -3.75 -11.13
N HIS A 629 -7.94 -4.57 -11.99
CA HIS A 629 -9.06 -5.43 -11.65
C HIS A 629 -8.51 -6.75 -11.13
N HIS A 630 -8.77 -7.06 -9.86
CA HIS A 630 -8.23 -8.24 -9.18
C HIS A 630 -9.35 -8.93 -8.40
N ASP A 631 -9.62 -10.20 -8.70
CA ASP A 631 -10.69 -10.99 -8.06
C ASP A 631 -12.10 -10.36 -8.09
N GLY A 632 -12.41 -9.57 -9.12
CA GLY A 632 -13.72 -8.87 -9.23
C GLY A 632 -13.80 -7.59 -8.39
N GLU A 633 -12.68 -7.14 -7.85
CA GLU A 633 -12.53 -5.88 -7.11
C GLU A 633 -11.57 -4.95 -7.84
N TYR A 634 -11.73 -3.64 -7.62
CA TYR A 634 -10.65 -2.70 -7.87
C TYR A 634 -9.59 -2.91 -6.79
N ALA A 635 -8.33 -3.02 -7.19
CA ALA A 635 -7.21 -3.13 -6.27
C ALA A 635 -6.04 -2.26 -6.70
N ILE A 636 -5.28 -1.77 -5.74
CA ILE A 636 -3.94 -1.23 -5.99
C ILE A 636 -2.98 -2.40 -6.03
N MET A 637 -2.13 -2.44 -7.04
CA MET A 637 -1.02 -3.37 -7.17
C MET A 637 0.28 -2.58 -7.10
N GLY A 638 1.11 -2.87 -6.10
CA GLY A 638 2.52 -2.51 -6.08
C GLY A 638 3.38 -3.70 -6.50
N CYS A 639 4.43 -3.46 -7.26
CA CYS A 639 5.38 -4.47 -7.71
C CYS A 639 6.80 -3.93 -7.67
N THR A 640 7.77 -4.72 -7.19
CA THR A 640 9.20 -4.40 -7.30
C THR A 640 9.98 -5.64 -7.68
N ALA A 641 10.93 -5.51 -8.61
CA ALA A 641 11.87 -6.57 -8.97
C ALA A 641 13.13 -6.51 -8.09
N SER A 642 13.59 -7.68 -7.62
CA SER A 642 14.80 -7.85 -6.80
C SER A 642 16.02 -7.15 -7.39
N THR A 643 16.90 -6.63 -6.54
CA THR A 643 18.16 -5.96 -6.95
C THR A 643 19.41 -6.74 -6.62
N GLY A 644 19.29 -7.75 -5.74
CA GLY A 644 20.43 -8.35 -5.08
C GLY A 644 20.84 -7.57 -3.82
N TYR A 645 21.84 -8.11 -3.13
CA TYR A 645 22.37 -7.51 -1.92
C TYR A 645 23.89 -7.72 -1.88
N ARG A 646 24.63 -6.62 -1.77
CA ARG A 646 26.11 -6.59 -1.85
C ARG A 646 26.59 -7.23 -3.15
N GLU A 647 27.37 -8.31 -3.08
CA GLU A 647 27.81 -9.07 -4.25
C GLU A 647 26.73 -10.01 -4.82
N PHE A 648 25.77 -10.45 -4.00
CA PHE A 648 24.79 -11.48 -4.35
C PHE A 648 23.76 -10.98 -5.34
N LYS A 649 23.62 -11.68 -6.49
CA LYS A 649 22.84 -11.29 -7.68
C LYS A 649 23.28 -9.98 -8.35
N VAL A 650 24.37 -9.38 -7.89
CA VAL A 650 24.92 -8.13 -8.42
C VAL A 650 26.19 -8.38 -9.22
N SER A 651 27.12 -9.14 -8.65
CA SER A 651 28.46 -9.36 -9.21
C SER A 651 29.03 -10.77 -9.02
N ASP A 652 28.36 -11.62 -8.24
CA ASP A 652 28.75 -13.01 -8.01
C ASP A 652 28.38 -13.96 -9.16
N GLY A 653 27.61 -13.49 -10.15
CA GLY A 653 27.21 -14.22 -11.34
C GLY A 653 25.95 -15.07 -11.18
N TYR A 654 25.32 -15.11 -10.00
CA TYR A 654 24.03 -15.76 -9.80
C TYR A 654 22.90 -14.90 -10.32
N GLN A 655 21.91 -15.51 -10.98
CA GLN A 655 20.73 -14.81 -11.51
C GLN A 655 19.48 -15.60 -11.16
N ASP A 656 18.61 -14.99 -10.37
CA ASP A 656 17.32 -15.51 -9.98
C ASP A 656 16.46 -14.33 -9.54
N ASP A 657 15.78 -13.74 -10.53
CA ASP A 657 14.99 -12.54 -10.32
C ASP A 657 13.63 -12.89 -9.71
N VAL A 658 13.36 -12.30 -8.55
CA VAL A 658 12.09 -12.45 -7.85
C VAL A 658 11.41 -11.09 -7.77
N LEU A 659 10.10 -11.08 -8.04
CA LEU A 659 9.27 -9.90 -7.89
C LEU A 659 8.43 -10.04 -6.62
N ALA A 660 8.36 -8.97 -5.84
CA ALA A 660 7.35 -8.86 -4.78
C ALA A 660 6.13 -8.12 -5.32
N PHE A 661 4.95 -8.66 -5.09
CA PHE A 661 3.67 -8.03 -5.36
C PHE A 661 2.96 -7.72 -4.06
N VAL A 662 2.29 -6.57 -4.01
CA VAL A 662 1.41 -6.16 -2.91
C VAL A 662 0.08 -5.72 -3.50
N PHE A 663 -1.01 -6.30 -3.02
CA PHE A 663 -2.38 -5.95 -3.42
C PHE A 663 -3.14 -5.34 -2.24
N GLU A 664 -3.76 -4.18 -2.48
CA GLU A 664 -4.64 -3.49 -1.55
C GLU A 664 -6.05 -3.36 -2.19
N PRO A 665 -7.08 -4.05 -1.68
CA PRO A 665 -8.41 -3.99 -2.24
C PRO A 665 -9.08 -2.63 -1.96
N LEU A 666 -9.62 -2.02 -3.01
CA LEU A 666 -10.38 -0.76 -2.94
C LEU A 666 -11.90 -0.98 -2.94
N GLY A 667 -12.36 -2.19 -3.29
CA GLY A 667 -13.75 -2.62 -3.26
C GLY A 667 -14.26 -3.18 -4.60
N GLU A 668 -15.43 -3.82 -4.57
CA GLU A 668 -16.04 -4.51 -5.72
C GLU A 668 -16.11 -3.66 -7.00
N VAL A 669 -15.87 -4.27 -8.15
CA VAL A 669 -16.06 -3.63 -9.45
C VAL A 669 -17.55 -3.33 -9.66
N ARG A 670 -17.87 -2.05 -9.77
CA ARG A 670 -19.25 -1.57 -10.02
C ARG A 670 -19.33 -1.00 -11.43
N GLU A 671 -20.04 -1.69 -12.32
CA GLU A 671 -20.40 -1.10 -13.61
C GLU A 671 -21.51 -0.07 -13.42
N ARG A 672 -21.15 1.22 -13.52
CA ARG A 672 -22.11 2.29 -13.73
C ARG A 672 -22.32 2.46 -15.23
N SER A 673 -23.31 1.77 -15.78
CA SER A 673 -23.87 2.17 -17.08
C SER A 673 -24.55 3.55 -16.93
N GLY A 674 -23.99 4.59 -17.53
CA GLY A 674 -24.73 5.81 -17.93
C GLY A 674 -24.79 7.01 -16.98
N ALA A 675 -24.17 7.00 -15.79
CA ALA A 675 -24.35 8.10 -14.83
C ALA A 675 -23.50 9.36 -15.12
N SER A 676 -22.40 9.27 -15.88
CA SER A 676 -21.45 10.37 -16.07
C SER A 676 -21.93 11.49 -17.00
N SER A 677 -22.95 11.27 -17.85
CA SER A 677 -23.48 12.35 -18.71
C SER A 677 -24.45 13.30 -17.99
N ARG A 678 -24.84 13.03 -16.73
CA ARG A 678 -25.79 13.87 -15.98
C ARG A 678 -25.20 15.22 -15.55
N GLY A 679 -23.87 15.35 -15.50
CA GLY A 679 -23.18 16.51 -14.93
C GLY A 679 -22.89 17.69 -15.87
N GLU A 680 -23.03 17.53 -17.19
CA GLU A 680 -22.49 18.51 -18.16
C GLU A 680 -23.52 19.19 -19.07
N MET A 681 -24.79 18.78 -19.10
CA MET A 681 -25.80 19.40 -19.97
C MET A 681 -26.33 20.73 -19.41
N VAL A 682 -25.49 21.76 -19.40
CA VAL A 682 -25.91 23.13 -19.04
C VAL A 682 -26.63 23.77 -20.23
N LEU A 683 -27.84 24.27 -20.01
CA LEU A 683 -28.56 25.09 -20.99
C LEU A 683 -27.96 26.50 -21.01
N GLN A 684 -27.50 26.96 -22.17
CA GLN A 684 -26.97 28.31 -22.35
C GLN A 684 -28.10 29.35 -22.23
N ALA A 685 -27.80 30.49 -21.59
CA ALA A 685 -28.76 31.56 -21.31
C ALA A 685 -29.47 32.12 -22.56
N GLU A 686 -28.85 32.04 -23.74
CA GLU A 686 -29.45 32.48 -25.02
C GLU A 686 -30.68 31.65 -25.45
N ALA A 687 -30.81 30.41 -24.98
CA ALA A 687 -31.99 29.57 -25.25
C ALA A 687 -33.22 30.00 -24.43
N VAL A 688 -33.00 30.71 -23.31
CA VAL A 688 -34.00 31.12 -22.31
C VAL A 688 -34.40 32.57 -22.55
N GLY A 689 -35.19 32.81 -23.60
CA GLY A 689 -35.70 34.15 -23.93
C GLY A 689 -37.10 34.38 -23.34
N ALA A 690 -37.32 35.53 -22.69
CA ALA A 690 -38.62 35.92 -22.15
C ALA A 690 -39.74 35.89 -23.22
N GLY A 691 -40.85 35.21 -22.91
CA GLY A 691 -42.05 35.11 -23.76
C GLY A 691 -42.25 33.77 -24.50
N GLY A 692 -41.65 32.68 -24.03
CA GLY A 692 -41.77 31.32 -24.56
C GLY A 692 -42.60 30.37 -23.68
N VAL A 693 -42.64 29.08 -24.04
CA VAL A 693 -43.31 28.03 -23.28
C VAL A 693 -42.33 27.41 -22.29
N GLU A 694 -42.76 27.24 -21.04
CA GLU A 694 -41.95 26.63 -19.98
C GLU A 694 -42.04 25.10 -20.01
N PHE A 695 -40.89 24.45 -19.88
CA PHE A 695 -40.79 22.99 -19.90
C PHE A 695 -40.09 22.47 -18.65
N ALA A 696 -40.74 21.55 -17.96
CA ALA A 696 -40.19 20.74 -16.89
C ALA A 696 -39.22 19.70 -17.49
N THR A 697 -37.91 19.91 -17.30
CA THR A 697 -36.86 19.03 -17.84
C THR A 697 -36.29 18.07 -16.80
N PHE A 698 -35.95 16.85 -17.23
CA PHE A 698 -35.50 15.73 -16.40
C PHE A 698 -34.70 14.72 -17.23
N PHE A 699 -33.96 13.84 -16.56
CA PHE A 699 -33.14 12.82 -17.20
C PHE A 699 -33.83 11.46 -17.23
N ILE A 700 -33.53 10.70 -18.29
CA ILE A 700 -33.75 9.26 -18.39
C ILE A 700 -32.50 8.69 -19.07
N ASP A 701 -31.75 7.84 -18.37
CA ASP A 701 -30.51 7.21 -18.81
C ASP A 701 -29.54 8.18 -19.47
N GLY A 702 -29.26 9.27 -18.76
CA GLY A 702 -28.31 10.28 -19.20
C GLY A 702 -28.78 11.14 -20.39
N THR A 703 -30.01 10.94 -20.90
CA THR A 703 -30.62 11.76 -21.95
C THR A 703 -31.63 12.74 -21.36
N LEU A 704 -31.65 13.98 -21.86
CA LEU A 704 -32.54 15.03 -21.37
C LEU A 704 -33.92 14.98 -22.08
N PHE A 705 -34.97 14.94 -21.27
CA PHE A 705 -36.37 14.99 -21.69
C PHE A 705 -37.07 16.22 -21.11
N ALA A 706 -38.23 16.55 -21.68
CA ALA A 706 -39.04 17.70 -21.32
C ALA A 706 -40.53 17.35 -21.28
N LEU A 707 -41.25 17.94 -20.33
CA LEU A 707 -42.71 17.96 -20.25
C LEU A 707 -43.18 19.43 -20.24
N PRO A 708 -44.28 19.79 -20.91
CA PRO A 708 -44.84 21.14 -20.74
C PRO A 708 -45.16 21.38 -19.26
N ALA A 709 -44.62 22.46 -18.68
CA ALA A 709 -44.72 22.71 -17.24
C ALA A 709 -46.18 22.85 -16.77
N GLU A 710 -47.09 23.31 -17.63
CA GLU A 710 -48.54 23.43 -17.37
C GLU A 710 -49.23 22.11 -16.99
N HIS A 711 -48.66 20.97 -17.39
CA HIS A 711 -49.19 19.64 -17.10
C HIS A 711 -48.55 18.98 -15.88
N VAL A 712 -47.53 19.61 -15.30
CA VAL A 712 -46.80 19.09 -14.14
C VAL A 712 -47.33 19.74 -12.87
N GLN A 713 -47.62 18.93 -11.85
CA GLN A 713 -47.96 19.46 -10.52
C GLN A 713 -46.71 19.63 -9.66
N GLU A 714 -46.02 18.54 -9.37
CA GLU A 714 -44.85 18.51 -8.49
C GLU A 714 -44.00 17.27 -8.79
N ALA A 715 -42.79 17.24 -8.26
CA ALA A 715 -41.95 16.07 -8.18
C ALA A 715 -41.75 15.65 -6.72
N VAL A 716 -41.71 14.34 -6.49
CA VAL A 716 -41.53 13.72 -5.17
C VAL A 716 -40.44 12.66 -5.26
N SER A 717 -39.67 12.47 -4.18
CA SER A 717 -38.66 11.41 -4.14
C SER A 717 -39.29 10.03 -4.36
N ALA A 718 -38.65 9.19 -5.19
CA ALA A 718 -39.09 7.82 -5.43
C ALA A 718 -39.08 6.97 -4.13
N ALA A 719 -38.31 7.37 -3.12
CA ALA A 719 -38.29 6.70 -1.82
C ALA A 719 -39.62 6.78 -1.04
N ALA A 720 -40.50 7.74 -1.39
CA ALA A 720 -41.83 7.86 -0.80
C ALA A 720 -42.86 6.90 -1.43
N MET A 721 -42.50 6.21 -2.51
CA MET A 721 -43.40 5.31 -3.23
C MET A 721 -43.57 3.98 -2.49
N THR A 722 -44.80 3.50 -2.42
CA THR A 722 -45.11 2.14 -1.97
C THR A 722 -45.14 1.22 -3.19
N SER A 723 -44.25 0.21 -3.21
CA SER A 723 -44.24 -0.82 -4.24
C SER A 723 -45.51 -1.67 -4.16
N VAL A 724 -46.15 -1.92 -5.31
CA VAL A 724 -47.36 -2.74 -5.40
C VAL A 724 -47.06 -3.97 -6.27
N PRO A 725 -47.48 -5.20 -5.89
CA PRO A 725 -47.30 -6.39 -6.70
C PRO A 725 -47.92 -6.20 -8.10
N VAL A 726 -47.11 -6.45 -9.11
CA VAL A 726 -47.41 -6.16 -10.53
C VAL A 726 -48.49 -7.12 -11.04
N GLY A 727 -49.71 -6.62 -11.24
CA GLY A 727 -50.69 -7.25 -12.15
C GLY A 727 -50.31 -7.00 -13.63
N ASN A 728 -51.17 -7.34 -14.59
CA ASN A 728 -50.94 -7.28 -16.06
C ASN A 728 -50.42 -5.94 -16.68
N ARG A 729 -50.05 -4.91 -15.90
CA ARG A 729 -49.50 -3.62 -16.36
C ARG A 729 -47.98 -3.54 -16.12
N ARG A 730 -47.19 -3.90 -17.13
CA ARG A 730 -45.71 -4.00 -17.04
C ARG A 730 -44.98 -2.69 -16.70
N ALA A 731 -45.57 -1.53 -16.96
CA ALA A 731 -44.98 -0.23 -16.66
C ALA A 731 -45.34 0.31 -15.27
N CYS A 732 -46.29 -0.29 -14.56
CA CYS A 732 -46.75 0.19 -13.26
C CYS A 732 -45.85 -0.32 -12.14
N ILE A 733 -45.25 0.57 -11.37
CA ILE A 733 -44.23 0.23 -10.37
C ILE A 733 -44.66 0.50 -8.92
N GLY A 734 -45.73 1.27 -8.71
CA GLY A 734 -46.20 1.53 -7.34
C GLY A 734 -47.25 2.63 -7.25
N MET A 735 -47.46 3.09 -6.01
CA MET A 735 -48.37 4.19 -5.69
C MET A 735 -47.71 5.20 -4.76
N LEU A 736 -48.09 6.48 -4.91
CA LEU A 736 -47.72 7.59 -4.03
C LEU A 736 -48.96 8.17 -3.38
N ALA A 737 -48.88 8.49 -2.09
CA ALA A 737 -49.91 9.25 -1.39
C ALA A 737 -49.59 10.75 -1.51
N LEU A 738 -50.45 11.51 -2.18
CA LEU A 738 -50.35 12.98 -2.19
C LEU A 738 -51.10 13.55 -0.98
N GLN A 739 -50.49 14.52 -0.31
CA GLN A 739 -51.16 15.33 0.72
C GLN A 739 -51.63 16.65 0.08
N PRO A 740 -52.91 16.78 -0.31
CA PRO A 740 -53.41 18.05 -0.82
C PRO A 740 -53.52 19.08 0.31
N ALA A 741 -53.22 20.35 0.00
CA ALA A 741 -53.27 21.47 0.96
C ALA A 741 -54.64 21.68 1.64
N ARG A 742 -55.74 21.19 1.03
CA ARG A 742 -57.08 21.06 1.62
C ARG A 742 -57.84 19.89 0.97
N GLY A 743 -57.81 18.70 1.56
CA GLY A 743 -58.62 17.56 1.09
C GLY A 743 -58.20 16.19 1.63
N ASN A 744 -58.93 15.14 1.24
CA ASN A 744 -58.57 13.75 1.52
C ASN A 744 -57.32 13.34 0.70
N PRO A 745 -56.42 12.51 1.25
CA PRO A 745 -55.23 12.04 0.54
C PRO A 745 -55.63 11.31 -0.75
N ALA A 746 -55.11 11.79 -1.88
CA ALA A 746 -55.32 11.18 -3.19
C ALA A 746 -54.12 10.28 -3.51
N ALA A 747 -54.39 9.03 -3.87
CA ALA A 747 -53.34 8.10 -4.25
C ALA A 747 -53.10 8.13 -5.77
N VAL A 748 -51.85 8.27 -6.18
CA VAL A 748 -51.44 8.38 -7.58
C VAL A 748 -50.64 7.14 -7.98
N TRP A 749 -51.01 6.53 -9.10
CA TRP A 749 -50.27 5.41 -9.69
C TRP A 749 -48.99 5.91 -10.35
N VAL A 750 -47.88 5.20 -10.09
CA VAL A 750 -46.56 5.53 -10.61
C VAL A 750 -46.17 4.56 -11.72
N PHE A 751 -45.73 5.10 -12.85
CA PHE A 751 -45.30 4.37 -14.02
C PHE A 751 -43.84 4.66 -14.34
N ASP A 752 -43.12 3.64 -14.80
CA ASP A 752 -41.73 3.76 -15.22
C ASP A 752 -41.63 4.40 -16.61
N LEU A 753 -41.23 5.67 -16.67
CA LEU A 753 -41.12 6.39 -17.93
C LEU A 753 -39.97 5.86 -18.80
N GLY A 754 -38.88 5.38 -18.20
CA GLY A 754 -37.80 4.74 -18.94
C GLY A 754 -38.26 3.46 -19.62
N TYR A 755 -39.12 2.67 -18.95
CA TYR A 755 -39.77 1.51 -19.55
C TYR A 755 -40.74 1.91 -20.67
N LEU A 756 -41.53 2.96 -20.48
CA LEU A 756 -42.47 3.44 -21.51
C LEU A 756 -41.75 3.93 -22.78
N VAL A 757 -40.61 4.61 -22.63
CA VAL A 757 -39.85 5.18 -23.76
C VAL A 757 -38.94 4.14 -24.43
N ARG A 758 -38.33 3.21 -23.67
CA ARG A 758 -37.27 2.31 -24.17
C ARG A 758 -37.57 0.82 -24.05
N GLY A 759 -38.63 0.44 -23.32
CA GLY A 759 -38.97 -0.95 -23.04
C GLY A 759 -38.10 -1.62 -21.97
N GLN A 760 -37.20 -0.88 -21.32
CA GLN A 760 -36.29 -1.39 -20.28
C GLN A 760 -36.62 -0.76 -18.92
N PRO A 761 -36.73 -1.55 -17.84
CA PRO A 761 -36.97 -1.01 -16.51
C PRO A 761 -35.87 -0.06 -16.06
N THR A 762 -36.26 1.06 -15.46
CA THR A 762 -35.36 2.04 -14.86
C THR A 762 -34.87 1.52 -13.51
N ARG A 763 -33.56 1.63 -13.26
CA ARG A 763 -32.99 1.32 -11.94
C ARG A 763 -33.33 2.46 -10.98
N ILE A 764 -34.07 2.15 -9.91
CA ILE A 764 -34.41 3.12 -8.87
C ILE A 764 -33.22 3.26 -7.91
N ASP A 765 -32.72 4.48 -7.76
CA ASP A 765 -31.72 4.86 -6.77
C ASP A 765 -32.19 6.08 -5.94
N LYS A 766 -31.31 6.63 -5.10
CA LYS A 766 -31.65 7.78 -4.24
C LYS A 766 -31.91 9.08 -5.01
N SER A 767 -31.38 9.20 -6.24
CA SER A 767 -31.56 10.37 -7.10
C SER A 767 -32.90 10.35 -7.86
N SER A 768 -33.49 9.15 -8.00
CA SER A 768 -34.75 8.94 -8.73
C SER A 768 -35.91 9.74 -8.14
N GLN A 769 -36.68 10.38 -9.02
CA GLN A 769 -37.84 11.19 -8.67
C GLN A 769 -39.09 10.69 -9.39
N VAL A 770 -40.25 11.01 -8.86
CA VAL A 770 -41.54 10.77 -9.51
C VAL A 770 -42.17 12.12 -9.83
N VAL A 771 -42.33 12.41 -11.11
CA VAL A 771 -42.99 13.62 -11.62
C VAL A 771 -44.49 13.36 -11.71
N ILE A 772 -45.28 14.16 -11.00
CA ILE A 772 -46.74 14.05 -10.96
C ILE A 772 -47.33 14.89 -12.10
N LEU A 773 -48.00 14.21 -13.02
CA LEU A 773 -48.72 14.80 -14.14
C LEU A 773 -50.20 14.97 -13.86
N ARG A 774 -50.79 16.03 -14.41
CA ARG A 774 -52.23 16.24 -14.47
C ARG A 774 -52.69 16.51 -15.90
N HIS A 775 -53.64 15.71 -16.37
CA HIS A 775 -54.37 15.97 -17.59
C HIS A 775 -55.88 15.92 -17.32
N GLY A 776 -56.54 17.08 -17.36
CA GLY A 776 -57.95 17.19 -16.97
C GLY A 776 -58.18 16.82 -15.49
N GLN A 777 -58.97 15.77 -15.26
CA GLN A 777 -59.28 15.23 -13.92
C GLN A 777 -58.41 14.03 -13.52
N GLN A 778 -57.53 13.56 -14.41
CA GLN A 778 -56.67 12.40 -14.16
C GLN A 778 -55.27 12.84 -13.71
N THR A 779 -54.67 12.05 -12.82
CA THR A 779 -53.29 12.22 -12.35
C THR A 779 -52.51 10.92 -12.49
N MET A 780 -51.23 11.02 -12.82
CA MET A 780 -50.29 9.90 -12.84
C MET A 780 -48.90 10.36 -12.40
N GLY A 781 -48.12 9.45 -11.82
CA GLY A 781 -46.71 9.66 -11.52
C GLY A 781 -45.85 9.01 -12.59
N LEU A 782 -44.80 9.70 -13.02
CA LEU A 782 -43.78 9.16 -13.92
C LEU A 782 -42.44 9.10 -13.20
N LEU A 783 -41.87 7.91 -13.07
CA LEU A 783 -40.53 7.71 -12.54
C LEU A 783 -39.50 8.23 -13.56
N VAL A 784 -38.59 9.08 -13.08
CA VAL A 784 -37.48 9.64 -13.83
C VAL A 784 -36.18 9.47 -13.04
N ASP A 785 -35.05 9.48 -13.74
CA ASP A 785 -33.73 9.30 -13.13
C ASP A 785 -33.34 10.45 -12.21
N GLY A 786 -33.72 11.68 -12.57
CA GLY A 786 -33.37 12.89 -11.84
C GLY A 786 -33.90 14.14 -12.53
N LEU A 787 -34.08 15.22 -11.76
CA LEU A 787 -34.57 16.50 -12.26
C LEU A 787 -33.44 17.36 -12.80
N HIS A 788 -33.74 18.18 -13.82
CA HIS A 788 -32.80 19.14 -14.40
C HIS A 788 -33.19 20.59 -14.04
N GLY A 789 -34.22 21.14 -14.69
CA GLY A 789 -34.71 22.51 -14.45
C GLY A 789 -36.03 22.80 -15.16
N VAL A 790 -36.52 24.04 -15.08
CA VAL A 790 -37.73 24.50 -15.79
C VAL A 790 -37.41 25.67 -16.74
N PRO A 791 -36.66 25.45 -17.83
CA PRO A 791 -36.34 26.48 -18.82
C PRO A 791 -37.56 26.93 -19.65
N GLU A 792 -37.50 28.16 -20.13
CA GLU A 792 -38.44 28.76 -21.08
C GLU A 792 -37.86 28.67 -22.50
N PHE A 793 -38.64 28.17 -23.47
CA PHE A 793 -38.22 28.05 -24.87
C PHE A 793 -39.20 28.75 -25.80
N ARG A 794 -38.68 29.53 -26.75
CA ARG A 794 -39.49 30.13 -27.82
C ARG A 794 -39.97 29.08 -28.80
N ASP A 795 -41.13 29.30 -29.42
CA ASP A 795 -41.68 28.41 -30.47
C ASP A 795 -40.68 28.13 -31.61
N SER A 796 -39.79 29.08 -31.93
CA SER A 796 -38.74 28.90 -32.94
C SER A 796 -37.72 27.81 -32.61
N HIS A 797 -37.59 27.43 -31.33
CA HIS A 797 -36.70 26.35 -30.87
C HIS A 797 -37.41 24.99 -30.84
N ILE A 798 -38.73 24.96 -30.99
CA ILE A 798 -39.53 23.74 -30.94
C ILE A 798 -39.73 23.24 -32.36
N MET A 799 -39.31 22.00 -32.62
CA MET A 799 -39.55 21.32 -33.90
C MET A 799 -40.45 20.11 -33.70
N HIS A 800 -41.35 19.88 -34.64
CA HIS A 800 -42.10 18.63 -34.70
C HIS A 800 -41.21 17.51 -35.23
N THR A 801 -41.46 16.28 -34.76
CA THR A 801 -40.74 15.11 -35.29
C THR A 801 -41.02 14.96 -36.79
N PRO A 802 -39.99 14.88 -37.65
CA PRO A 802 -40.17 14.60 -39.06
C PRO A 802 -40.57 13.14 -39.33
N PHE A 803 -40.52 12.28 -38.30
CA PHE A 803 -40.78 10.84 -38.38
C PHE A 803 -42.19 10.44 -37.90
N GLY A 804 -43.08 11.41 -37.64
CA GLY A 804 -44.43 11.14 -37.17
C GLY A 804 -45.35 10.67 -38.29
N VAL A 805 -45.72 9.39 -38.27
CA VAL A 805 -46.92 8.91 -38.99
C VAL A 805 -48.15 9.39 -38.24
N GLU A 806 -49.05 10.14 -38.89
CA GLU A 806 -50.34 10.54 -38.32
C GLU A 806 -51.09 9.30 -37.81
N GLY A 807 -51.36 9.23 -36.50
CA GLY A 807 -52.04 8.11 -35.84
C GLY A 807 -51.17 7.18 -34.98
N SER A 808 -49.84 7.38 -34.92
CA SER A 808 -48.95 6.64 -34.02
C SER A 808 -49.03 7.16 -32.57
N ALA A 809 -49.18 6.26 -31.60
CA ALA A 809 -49.12 6.55 -30.15
C ALA A 809 -47.67 6.77 -29.65
N ALA A 810 -46.86 7.52 -30.40
CA ALA A 810 -45.51 7.86 -30.03
C ALA A 810 -45.49 8.83 -28.83
N LEU A 811 -44.75 8.48 -27.78
CA LEU A 811 -44.57 9.30 -26.57
C LEU A 811 -43.81 10.59 -26.82
N VAL A 812 -42.96 10.65 -27.85
CA VAL A 812 -42.18 11.85 -28.21
C VAL A 812 -42.65 12.38 -29.56
N LYS A 813 -43.27 13.56 -29.57
CA LYS A 813 -43.83 14.18 -30.78
C LYS A 813 -43.11 15.47 -31.19
N ARG A 814 -42.34 16.07 -30.27
CA ARG A 814 -41.62 17.33 -30.47
C ARG A 814 -40.22 17.22 -29.91
N PHE A 815 -39.32 18.00 -30.46
CA PHE A 815 -37.95 18.18 -29.96
C PHE A 815 -37.70 19.67 -29.74
N ILE A 816 -36.91 20.01 -28.74
CA ILE A 816 -36.42 21.37 -28.50
C ILE A 816 -34.95 21.41 -28.92
N LYS A 817 -34.60 22.35 -29.80
CA LYS A 817 -33.22 22.68 -30.16
C LYS A 817 -32.66 23.68 -29.14
N ALA A 818 -31.84 23.20 -28.22
CA ALA A 818 -31.12 24.01 -27.24
C ALA A 818 -29.65 24.22 -27.67
N ASN A 819 -28.97 25.17 -27.02
CA ASN A 819 -27.54 25.47 -27.20
C ASN A 819 -27.13 25.64 -28.68
N GLY A 820 -27.84 26.49 -29.43
CA GLY A 820 -27.54 26.73 -30.85
C GLY A 820 -27.82 25.54 -31.79
N GLY A 821 -28.42 24.46 -31.29
CA GLY A 821 -28.72 23.23 -32.05
C GLY A 821 -27.86 22.02 -31.65
N ASP A 822 -26.88 22.20 -30.76
CA ASP A 822 -25.98 21.13 -30.30
C ASP A 822 -26.63 20.18 -29.28
N LEU A 823 -27.78 20.57 -28.72
CA LEU A 823 -28.55 19.73 -27.79
C LEU A 823 -30.01 19.60 -28.26
N LEU A 824 -30.45 18.35 -28.45
CA LEU A 824 -31.84 18.03 -28.78
C LEU A 824 -32.54 17.42 -27.56
N ILE A 825 -33.56 18.11 -27.05
CA ILE A 825 -34.35 17.67 -25.90
C ILE A 825 -35.64 17.05 -26.40
N GLN A 826 -35.94 15.84 -25.95
CA GLN A 826 -37.15 15.10 -26.34
C GLN A 826 -38.36 15.55 -25.50
N VAL A 827 -39.42 16.04 -26.15
CA VAL A 827 -40.63 16.48 -25.45
C VAL A 827 -41.64 15.34 -25.39
N ILE A 828 -41.95 14.90 -24.16
CA ILE A 828 -42.95 13.89 -23.88
C ILE A 828 -44.35 14.47 -24.09
N ASP A 829 -45.15 13.79 -24.90
CA ASP A 829 -46.55 14.10 -25.17
C ASP A 829 -47.41 13.59 -24.01
N VAL A 830 -47.90 14.52 -23.19
CA VAL A 830 -48.72 14.22 -22.01
C VAL A 830 -49.98 13.42 -22.38
N PRO A 831 -50.77 13.77 -23.42
CA PRO A 831 -51.92 12.96 -23.82
C PRO A 831 -51.57 11.52 -24.17
N ALA A 832 -50.46 11.28 -24.88
CA ALA A 832 -50.01 9.93 -25.21
C ALA A 832 -49.67 9.09 -23.96
N CYS A 833 -49.11 9.71 -22.90
CA CYS A 833 -48.82 9.02 -21.64
C CYS A 833 -50.09 8.47 -20.98
N PHE A 834 -51.18 9.25 -20.96
CA PHE A 834 -52.47 8.81 -20.38
C PHE A 834 -53.22 7.80 -21.27
N GLN A 835 -52.86 7.67 -22.55
CA GLN A 835 -53.46 6.68 -23.46
C GLN A 835 -52.74 5.32 -23.44
N GLN A 836 -51.44 5.29 -23.12
CA GLN A 836 -50.63 4.08 -23.09
C GLN A 836 -50.79 3.23 -21.82
N VAL A 837 -51.45 3.79 -20.80
CA VAL A 837 -51.45 3.31 -19.42
C VAL A 837 -52.87 3.11 -18.92
#